data_AF-A0A0D7F514-F1
#
_entry.id   AF-A0A0D7F514-F1
#
_cell.length_a   1.000
_cell.length_b   1.000
_cell.length_c   1.000
_cell.angle_alpha   90.00
_cell.angle_beta   90.00
_cell.angle_gamma   90.00
#
_symmetry.space_group_name_H-M   'P 1'
#
loop_
_entity.id
_entity.type
_entity.pdbx_description
1 polymer ?
#
loop_
_entity_poly.entity_id
_entity_poly.type
_entity_poly.pdbx_seq_one_letter_code
_entity_poly.pdbx_strand_id
1 'polypeptide(L)'
;MSRTAQIVWWLEQVEAARRAVAEARTERRQPRRPGLLDEDVRARRARVAPLPKTPPAQEIIRGATITGERDEERARSIPAATGGGGVGPGASPSRGASSPISGGFSAGSGGAGMNSAGGGPLGRARQLAAGYQPAVIKVVSYARGVTRATATGQYVQREDVPLETHDGRLLTDREAVADEIKAWSTDFSKRAESQDVGAFRLKLEGVPDTAEGRAAYEKAVAAAFSGHRHAARLDVDDKGQLEAHVVAAMAGSGKERFRIREAQAANQEYDARPRRLDSVSDAAVRARIAAATGIDAETVAIRPGATSHGRDGVTYRLNKLIEKGAAIDDGGKSLSNVSDARIAAREWGPSLRSQSARDTMHLIISAKAGTDVAALTNAARAFLHDRFADHKFMFGVHTDKESAGHIHAHAVIAVKNESGQKIHPNRDTFAEWREAYAQHAQAQGLKIVATSAKERASSQSHGPKDKAIVEAADRPRPAREARDRAYAADPANQRLIDNARQRIQKAKTNPIRLPMSAPDRKVVNESIVAWKAVAGEQPSNRMAKDMLERLLMAQTVGAILHTIGKRVEFLTKEGEMPVTSQQMVQDLRLMNDAVSRTSDLLDGETKQQFRETSGRYLETLANRIDLQRMQETGVQQLSRADVEAVVGVNADRLIERAQEVRIKEEREATSVERLA
;
A
#
# COMPACT_ATOMS: atom_id res chain seq x y z
N MET A 1 33.11 25.52 -8.94
CA MET A 1 33.78 24.69 -9.97
C MET A 1 33.24 25.06 -11.33
N SER A 2 34.09 25.20 -12.35
CA SER A 2 33.65 25.46 -13.74
C SER A 2 32.92 24.24 -14.34
N ARG A 3 32.11 24.45 -15.39
CA ARG A 3 31.37 23.41 -16.13
C ARG A 3 32.27 22.24 -16.53
N THR A 4 33.47 22.56 -17.02
CA THR A 4 34.49 21.57 -17.40
C THR A 4 35.05 20.83 -16.19
N ALA A 5 35.31 21.51 -15.07
CA ALA A 5 35.85 20.89 -13.87
C ALA A 5 34.86 19.92 -13.21
N GLN A 6 33.55 20.20 -13.26
CA GLN A 6 32.54 19.25 -12.76
C GLN A 6 32.42 18.01 -13.65
N ILE A 7 32.54 18.17 -14.98
CA ILE A 7 32.48 17.06 -15.93
C ILE A 7 33.73 16.18 -15.83
N VAL A 8 34.92 16.78 -15.73
CA VAL A 8 36.19 16.05 -15.55
C VAL A 8 36.20 15.28 -14.23
N TRP A 9 35.85 15.96 -13.13
CA TRP A 9 35.71 15.30 -11.83
C TRP A 9 34.70 14.14 -11.87
N TRP A 10 33.59 14.32 -12.60
CA TRP A 10 32.56 13.29 -12.76
C TRP A 10 33.05 12.08 -13.60
N LEU A 11 33.75 12.33 -14.71
CA LEU A 11 34.38 11.27 -15.51
C LEU A 11 35.40 10.48 -14.67
N GLU A 12 36.20 11.16 -13.85
CA GLU A 12 37.15 10.52 -12.93
C GLU A 12 36.45 9.64 -11.88
N GLN A 13 35.33 10.09 -11.30
CA GLN A 13 34.56 9.27 -10.34
C GLN A 13 33.91 8.05 -11.01
N VAL A 14 33.38 8.21 -12.23
CA VAL A 14 32.82 7.09 -13.02
C VAL A 14 33.92 6.10 -13.40
N GLU A 15 35.10 6.58 -13.77
CA GLU A 15 36.25 5.75 -14.12
C GLU A 15 36.84 5.03 -12.91
N ALA A 16 36.90 5.68 -11.74
CA ALA A 16 37.28 5.06 -10.48
C ALA A 16 36.28 3.96 -10.05
N ALA A 17 34.97 4.23 -10.16
CA ALA A 17 33.95 3.22 -9.93
C ALA A 17 34.02 2.07 -10.94
N ARG A 18 34.31 2.36 -12.22
CA ARG A 18 34.51 1.37 -13.27
C ARG A 18 35.71 0.48 -12.98
N ARG A 19 36.84 1.04 -12.53
CA ARG A 19 38.02 0.27 -12.10
C ARG A 19 37.69 -0.63 -10.92
N ALA A 20 37.05 -0.09 -9.88
CA ALA A 20 36.66 -0.88 -8.70
C ALA A 20 35.68 -2.02 -9.03
N VAL A 21 34.69 -1.77 -9.90
CA VAL A 21 33.73 -2.79 -10.36
C VAL A 21 34.40 -3.81 -11.28
N ALA A 22 35.29 -3.36 -12.18
CA ALA A 22 36.06 -4.26 -13.05
C ALA A 22 36.98 -5.16 -12.22
N GLU A 23 37.74 -4.60 -11.27
CA GLU A 23 38.58 -5.36 -10.33
C GLU A 23 37.75 -6.39 -9.56
N ALA A 24 36.62 -5.99 -8.97
CA ALA A 24 35.72 -6.91 -8.27
C ALA A 24 35.16 -8.03 -9.17
N ARG A 25 34.79 -7.72 -10.42
CA ARG A 25 34.36 -8.72 -11.42
C ARG A 25 35.49 -9.67 -11.83
N THR A 26 36.72 -9.17 -11.89
CA THR A 26 37.90 -9.95 -12.30
C THR A 26 38.33 -10.89 -11.18
N GLU A 27 38.32 -10.44 -9.92
CA GLU A 27 38.53 -11.28 -8.74
C GLU A 27 37.51 -12.43 -8.65
N ARG A 28 36.26 -12.17 -9.05
CA ARG A 28 35.19 -13.17 -9.07
C ARG A 28 35.39 -14.26 -10.13
N ARG A 29 36.16 -13.98 -11.18
CA ARG A 29 36.40 -14.88 -12.33
C ARG A 29 37.73 -15.63 -12.24
N GLN A 30 38.58 -15.35 -11.25
CA GLN A 30 39.80 -16.12 -11.04
C GLN A 30 39.48 -17.46 -10.35
N PRO A 31 39.70 -18.62 -10.99
CA PRO A 31 39.77 -19.88 -10.27
C PRO A 31 41.00 -19.87 -9.37
N ARG A 32 40.84 -20.30 -8.11
CA ARG A 32 41.96 -20.43 -7.15
C ARG A 32 43.07 -21.29 -7.76
N ARG A 33 44.34 -20.89 -7.56
CA ARG A 33 45.47 -21.83 -7.60
C ARG A 33 45.33 -22.80 -6.41
N PRO A 34 45.49 -24.12 -6.61
CA PRO A 34 45.50 -25.07 -5.51
C PRO A 34 46.86 -25.05 -4.79
N GLY A 35 46.82 -24.99 -3.46
CA GLY A 35 47.97 -25.03 -2.54
C GLY A 35 47.91 -23.87 -1.54
N LEU A 36 47.96 -24.03 -0.22
CA LEU A 36 48.28 -25.14 0.67
C LEU A 36 47.79 -24.72 2.08
N LEU A 37 47.49 -25.70 2.94
CA LEU A 37 47.20 -25.63 4.39
C LEU A 37 45.74 -25.37 4.81
N ASP A 38 45.06 -26.47 5.15
CA ASP A 38 44.55 -26.72 6.51
C ASP A 38 44.11 -28.20 6.59
N GLU A 39 45.08 -29.09 6.80
CA GLU A 39 44.83 -30.34 7.50
C GLU A 39 44.66 -29.97 8.98
N ASP A 40 43.41 -29.94 9.48
CA ASP A 40 43.10 -30.35 10.87
C ASP A 40 41.63 -30.34 11.32
N VAL A 41 40.64 -30.14 10.43
CA VAL A 41 39.21 -30.13 10.86
C VAL A 41 38.40 -31.35 10.39
N ARG A 42 39.06 -32.40 9.88
CA ARG A 42 38.39 -33.64 9.42
C ARG A 42 38.63 -34.85 10.33
N ALA A 43 38.33 -34.71 11.61
CA ALA A 43 38.15 -35.87 12.47
C ALA A 43 37.01 -35.63 13.47
N ARG A 44 35.76 -35.72 12.99
CA ARG A 44 34.52 -36.11 13.72
C ARG A 44 33.28 -35.67 12.93
N ARG A 45 32.92 -36.40 11.88
CA ARG A 45 31.50 -36.53 11.46
C ARG A 45 31.26 -37.94 10.93
N ALA A 46 30.30 -38.61 11.55
CA ALA A 46 29.85 -39.95 11.23
C ALA A 46 29.34 -40.03 9.77
N ARG A 47 29.51 -41.21 9.17
CA ARG A 47 29.09 -41.54 7.80
C ARG A 47 27.57 -41.44 7.66
N VAL A 48 27.10 -40.66 6.69
CA VAL A 48 25.72 -40.72 6.16
C VAL A 48 25.78 -41.35 4.77
N ALA A 49 24.86 -42.27 4.49
CA ALA A 49 24.75 -43.02 3.24
C ALA A 49 24.53 -42.12 2.01
N PRO A 50 24.94 -42.54 0.78
CA PRO A 50 24.85 -41.71 -0.41
C PRO A 50 23.40 -41.58 -0.93
N LEU A 51 23.03 -40.37 -1.33
CA LEU A 51 21.76 -40.06 -2.01
C LEU A 51 21.82 -40.45 -3.51
N PRO A 52 20.68 -40.84 -4.12
CA PRO A 52 20.60 -41.22 -5.53
C PRO A 52 20.74 -40.03 -6.49
N LYS A 53 21.12 -40.33 -7.74
CA LYS A 53 21.52 -39.41 -8.81
C LYS A 53 20.42 -38.42 -9.21
N THR A 54 20.82 -37.15 -9.37
CA THR A 54 20.00 -36.00 -9.79
C THR A 54 19.55 -36.07 -11.27
N PRO A 55 18.31 -35.72 -11.62
CA PRO A 55 17.88 -35.49 -13.01
C PRO A 55 18.26 -34.06 -13.52
N PRO A 56 18.20 -33.80 -14.85
CA PRO A 56 18.94 -32.72 -15.51
C PRO A 56 18.28 -31.32 -15.50
N ALA A 57 19.09 -30.33 -15.91
CA ALA A 57 19.06 -28.89 -15.63
C ALA A 57 17.86 -28.02 -16.08
N GLN A 58 16.64 -28.55 -16.23
CA GLN A 58 15.46 -27.74 -16.61
C GLN A 58 14.53 -27.37 -15.43
N GLU A 59 14.83 -27.80 -14.21
CA GLU A 59 14.03 -27.47 -13.00
C GLU A 59 14.63 -26.36 -12.11
N ILE A 60 15.68 -25.65 -12.55
CA ILE A 60 16.43 -24.68 -11.73
C ILE A 60 16.08 -23.22 -12.05
N ILE A 61 14.80 -22.84 -12.21
CA ILE A 61 14.43 -21.40 -12.30
C ILE A 61 13.02 -21.14 -11.75
N ARG A 62 12.92 -20.36 -10.65
CA ARG A 62 11.78 -19.59 -10.05
C ARG A 62 11.78 -19.82 -8.51
N GLY A 63 11.90 -18.89 -7.56
CA GLY A 63 11.80 -17.44 -7.45
C GLY A 63 11.20 -17.13 -6.05
N ALA A 64 11.93 -16.40 -5.19
CA ALA A 64 12.06 -16.69 -3.75
C ALA A 64 11.39 -15.75 -2.71
N THR A 65 10.90 -16.26 -1.56
CA THR A 65 10.74 -15.47 -0.30
C THR A 65 12.10 -15.30 0.38
N ILE A 66 12.24 -14.86 1.66
CA ILE A 66 13.58 -14.69 2.29
C ILE A 66 14.47 -15.94 2.12
N THR A 67 13.87 -17.11 1.92
CA THR A 67 14.50 -18.31 1.36
C THR A 67 14.13 -18.61 -0.11
N GLY A 68 12.87 -18.56 -0.53
CA GLY A 68 12.56 -19.32 -1.76
C GLY A 68 11.11 -19.53 -2.15
N GLU A 69 10.22 -19.58 -1.16
CA GLU A 69 9.07 -20.47 -1.29
C GLU A 69 7.75 -19.91 -0.77
N ARG A 70 6.66 -20.66 -0.98
CA ARG A 70 5.27 -20.24 -0.75
C ARG A 70 4.93 -20.17 0.73
N ASP A 71 4.50 -19.00 1.16
CA ASP A 71 3.84 -18.77 2.46
C ASP A 71 2.38 -19.32 2.51
N GLU A 72 2.19 -20.61 2.82
CA GLU A 72 0.86 -21.24 2.91
C GLU A 72 -0.02 -20.69 4.05
N GLU A 73 0.59 -20.03 5.03
CA GLU A 73 -0.13 -19.45 6.16
C GLU A 73 -1.19 -18.46 5.65
N ARG A 74 -0.84 -17.70 4.60
CA ARG A 74 -1.70 -16.67 4.05
C ARG A 74 -2.74 -17.14 3.03
N ALA A 75 -2.67 -18.40 2.59
CA ALA A 75 -3.73 -19.02 1.82
C ALA A 75 -4.91 -19.43 2.73
N ARG A 76 -4.64 -19.61 4.03
CA ARG A 76 -5.65 -19.90 5.05
C ARG A 76 -6.37 -18.61 5.43
N SER A 77 -7.65 -18.49 5.09
CA SER A 77 -8.49 -17.36 5.48
C SER A 77 -9.09 -17.61 6.86
N ILE A 78 -9.09 -16.60 7.75
CA ILE A 78 -9.96 -16.59 8.92
C ILE A 78 -11.40 -16.81 8.42
N PRO A 79 -12.13 -17.82 8.90
CA PRO A 79 -13.51 -18.08 8.47
C PRO A 79 -14.36 -16.82 8.53
N ALA A 80 -15.25 -16.61 7.55
CA ALA A 80 -16.21 -15.52 7.60
C ALA A 80 -17.19 -15.79 8.77
N ALA A 81 -17.32 -14.85 9.70
CA ALA A 81 -18.26 -15.00 10.81
C ALA A 81 -19.70 -14.83 10.30
N THR A 82 -20.57 -15.80 10.59
CA THR A 82 -21.99 -15.77 10.26
C THR A 82 -22.78 -14.95 11.30
N GLY A 83 -23.15 -13.71 10.94
CA GLY A 83 -24.36 -12.98 11.38
C GLY A 83 -24.55 -12.54 12.86
N GLY A 84 -25.21 -11.40 13.05
CA GLY A 84 -25.84 -11.01 14.33
C GLY A 84 -25.76 -9.52 14.65
N GLY A 85 -26.66 -8.70 14.10
CA GLY A 85 -26.86 -7.31 14.52
C GLY A 85 -27.62 -7.25 15.84
N GLY A 86 -26.97 -6.76 16.89
CA GLY A 86 -27.59 -6.53 18.21
C GLY A 86 -27.78 -5.03 18.47
N VAL A 87 -29.01 -4.66 18.77
CA VAL A 87 -29.51 -3.32 19.13
C VAL A 87 -29.18 -3.03 20.60
N GLY A 88 -28.73 -1.81 20.92
CA GLY A 88 -28.53 -1.35 22.32
C GLY A 88 -29.36 -0.09 22.62
N PRO A 89 -29.87 0.10 23.85
CA PRO A 89 -30.68 1.26 24.22
C PRO A 89 -29.84 2.49 24.63
N GLY A 90 -30.46 3.69 24.51
CA GLY A 90 -29.92 5.02 24.89
C GLY A 90 -29.85 5.25 26.41
N ALA A 91 -29.44 6.41 26.96
CA ALA A 91 -29.31 7.76 26.44
C ALA A 91 -28.27 8.61 27.25
N SER A 92 -28.01 9.82 26.74
CA SER A 92 -27.08 10.93 27.08
C SER A 92 -27.34 11.63 28.46
N PRO A 93 -26.59 12.68 28.94
CA PRO A 93 -25.81 13.68 28.17
C PRO A 93 -24.49 14.27 28.72
N SER A 94 -23.75 14.83 27.74
CA SER A 94 -22.76 15.93 27.68
C SER A 94 -22.10 16.51 28.95
N ARG A 95 -20.77 16.72 28.92
CA ARG A 95 -20.05 17.98 28.57
C ARG A 95 -18.55 17.83 28.90
N GLY A 96 -17.70 18.60 28.21
CA GLY A 96 -16.31 18.85 28.58
C GLY A 96 -15.33 18.64 27.43
N ALA A 97 -15.14 19.67 26.60
CA ALA A 97 -14.02 19.72 25.68
C ALA A 97 -12.71 19.79 26.49
N SER A 98 -11.82 18.83 26.30
CA SER A 98 -10.44 18.90 26.80
C SER A 98 -9.50 18.85 25.61
N SER A 99 -8.73 19.92 25.48
CA SER A 99 -7.67 20.17 24.51
C SER A 99 -6.71 18.99 24.35
N PRO A 100 -6.11 18.79 23.16
CA PRO A 100 -5.00 17.85 23.01
C PRO A 100 -3.81 18.37 23.82
N ILE A 101 -3.46 17.68 24.90
CA ILE A 101 -2.19 17.92 25.57
C ILE A 101 -1.11 17.29 24.69
N SER A 102 -0.25 18.18 24.22
CA SER A 102 1.02 17.96 23.56
C SER A 102 1.91 16.98 24.34
N GLY A 103 1.96 15.74 23.88
CA GLY A 103 3.13 14.88 24.09
C GLY A 103 4.23 15.33 23.13
N GLY A 104 4.98 16.35 23.54
CA GLY A 104 6.11 16.86 22.78
C GLY A 104 7.26 15.85 22.75
N PHE A 105 7.64 15.43 21.56
CA PHE A 105 9.05 15.27 21.22
C PHE A 105 9.33 16.28 20.12
N SER A 106 9.82 17.44 20.55
CA SER A 106 10.26 18.51 19.66
C SER A 106 11.35 18.01 18.73
N ALA A 107 11.19 18.33 17.46
CA ALA A 107 12.30 18.43 16.53
C ALA A 107 13.33 19.41 17.11
N GLY A 108 14.52 18.90 17.43
CA GLY A 108 15.71 19.68 17.75
C GLY A 108 16.87 19.13 16.95
N SER A 109 17.25 19.84 15.91
CA SER A 109 18.51 19.60 15.19
C SER A 109 19.70 19.91 16.10
N GLY A 110 20.59 18.94 16.29
CA GLY A 110 21.98 19.18 16.69
C GLY A 110 22.39 18.61 18.05
N GLY A 111 23.35 17.69 18.02
CA GLY A 111 24.30 17.48 19.12
C GLY A 111 24.13 16.24 19.99
N ALA A 112 25.05 15.30 19.81
CA ALA A 112 25.61 14.38 20.81
C ALA A 112 24.73 13.25 21.39
N GLY A 113 24.98 12.04 20.87
CA GLY A 113 25.32 10.88 21.68
C GLY A 113 24.30 10.37 22.69
N MET A 114 23.29 9.63 22.22
CA MET A 114 22.60 8.63 23.04
C MET A 114 22.80 7.27 22.40
N ASN A 115 23.37 6.34 23.17
CA ASN A 115 23.80 5.01 22.76
C ASN A 115 22.68 4.23 22.05
N SER A 116 22.76 4.14 20.72
CA SER A 116 21.97 3.18 19.95
C SER A 116 22.62 1.81 20.11
N ALA A 117 21.94 0.91 20.81
CA ALA A 117 22.34 -0.49 20.96
C ALA A 117 22.44 -1.22 19.59
N GLY A 118 22.05 -0.58 18.49
CA GLY A 118 22.27 -1.02 17.10
C GLY A 118 23.54 -0.50 16.43
N GLY A 119 24.49 0.11 17.13
CA GLY A 119 25.85 0.38 16.63
C GLY A 119 25.94 1.17 15.31
N GLY A 120 25.10 2.18 15.06
CA GLY A 120 25.15 3.00 13.84
C GLY A 120 25.17 2.21 12.50
N PRO A 121 25.49 2.84 11.36
CA PRO A 121 25.59 2.13 10.07
C PRO A 121 26.69 1.05 10.05
N LEU A 122 27.84 1.33 10.69
CA LEU A 122 29.00 0.43 10.70
C LEU A 122 28.78 -0.84 11.52
N GLY A 123 28.24 -0.73 12.73
CA GLY A 123 27.92 -1.88 13.58
C GLY A 123 26.91 -2.81 12.91
N ARG A 124 25.88 -2.25 12.26
CA ARG A 124 24.92 -3.06 11.49
C ARG A 124 25.55 -3.74 10.28
N ALA A 125 26.46 -3.07 9.56
CA ALA A 125 27.21 -3.70 8.47
C ALA A 125 28.06 -4.88 8.99
N ARG A 126 28.75 -4.71 10.13
CA ARG A 126 29.51 -5.79 10.78
C ARG A 126 28.62 -6.95 11.22
N GLN A 127 27.48 -6.67 11.85
CA GLN A 127 26.51 -7.69 12.27
C GLN A 127 25.99 -8.47 11.06
N LEU A 128 25.60 -7.79 9.99
CA LEU A 128 25.20 -8.45 8.74
C LEU A 128 26.35 -9.33 8.22
N ALA A 129 27.58 -8.80 8.14
CA ALA A 129 28.78 -9.54 7.71
C ALA A 129 29.06 -10.79 8.55
N ALA A 130 28.72 -10.77 9.84
CA ALA A 130 28.81 -11.88 10.78
C ALA A 130 27.63 -12.89 10.70
N GLY A 131 26.74 -12.71 9.71
CA GLY A 131 25.62 -13.63 9.42
C GLY A 131 24.31 -13.27 10.11
N TYR A 132 24.15 -12.05 10.65
CA TYR A 132 22.89 -11.64 11.25
C TYR A 132 21.80 -11.50 10.19
N GLN A 133 20.58 -11.92 10.53
CA GLN A 133 19.40 -11.78 9.69
C GLN A 133 18.63 -10.49 9.99
N PRO A 134 17.96 -9.87 9.00
CA PRO A 134 17.13 -8.70 9.24
C PRO A 134 15.96 -8.98 10.18
N ALA A 135 15.69 -8.06 11.12
CA ALA A 135 14.48 -8.05 11.94
C ALA A 135 13.22 -7.83 11.08
N VAL A 136 12.25 -8.74 11.19
CA VAL A 136 10.99 -8.69 10.42
C VAL A 136 9.80 -8.65 11.37
N ILE A 137 9.03 -7.56 11.29
CA ILE A 137 7.77 -7.35 12.01
C ILE A 137 6.71 -6.93 11.00
N LYS A 138 5.49 -7.49 11.14
CA LYS A 138 4.36 -7.19 10.26
C LYS A 138 3.07 -7.10 11.06
N VAL A 139 2.25 -6.10 10.78
CA VAL A 139 0.83 -6.12 11.15
C VAL A 139 0.06 -6.70 9.97
N VAL A 140 -0.63 -7.83 10.18
CA VAL A 140 -1.29 -8.56 9.08
C VAL A 140 -2.79 -8.32 9.01
N SER A 141 -3.45 -8.05 10.14
CA SER A 141 -4.87 -7.74 10.19
C SER A 141 -5.25 -6.96 11.46
N TYR A 142 -6.45 -6.40 11.44
CA TYR A 142 -7.14 -5.87 12.61
C TYR A 142 -8.49 -6.56 12.71
N ALA A 143 -8.99 -6.74 13.93
CA ALA A 143 -10.32 -7.26 14.18
C ALA A 143 -11.18 -6.28 14.97
N ARG A 144 -12.50 -6.42 14.82
CA ARG A 144 -13.53 -5.67 15.53
C ARG A 144 -14.45 -6.64 16.26
N GLY A 145 -14.75 -6.33 17.51
CA GLY A 145 -15.66 -7.11 18.33
C GLY A 145 -15.14 -8.49 18.71
N VAL A 146 -15.84 -9.11 19.66
CA VAL A 146 -15.48 -10.41 20.25
C VAL A 146 -15.36 -11.50 19.20
N THR A 147 -16.33 -11.60 18.28
CA THR A 147 -16.38 -12.69 17.30
C THR A 147 -15.15 -12.73 16.39
N ARG A 148 -14.75 -11.59 15.82
CA ARG A 148 -13.58 -11.56 14.91
C ARG A 148 -12.28 -11.64 15.69
N ALA A 149 -12.19 -11.02 16.86
CA ALA A 149 -10.99 -11.12 17.71
C ALA A 149 -10.76 -12.56 18.19
N THR A 150 -11.83 -13.28 18.56
CA THR A 150 -11.79 -14.71 18.93
C THR A 150 -11.34 -15.55 17.76
N ALA A 151 -11.89 -15.33 16.56
CA ALA A 151 -11.47 -16.04 15.37
C ALA A 151 -9.98 -15.81 15.03
N THR A 152 -9.45 -14.60 15.29
CA THR A 152 -8.02 -14.32 15.17
C THR A 152 -7.19 -15.05 16.24
N GLY A 153 -7.61 -15.04 17.50
CA GLY A 153 -6.93 -15.76 18.58
C GLY A 153 -6.89 -17.27 18.33
N GLN A 154 -8.02 -17.88 18.00
CA GLN A 154 -8.11 -19.32 17.70
C GLN A 154 -7.33 -19.69 16.43
N TYR A 155 -7.22 -18.79 15.47
CA TYR A 155 -6.34 -18.96 14.31
C TYR A 155 -4.87 -18.97 14.72
N VAL A 156 -4.48 -18.14 15.69
CA VAL A 156 -3.13 -18.09 16.24
C VAL A 156 -2.83 -19.32 17.11
N GLN A 157 -3.81 -19.90 17.78
CA GLN A 157 -3.69 -21.15 18.55
C GLN A 157 -3.73 -22.43 17.67
N ARG A 158 -3.72 -22.30 16.34
CA ARG A 158 -3.74 -23.48 15.46
C ARG A 158 -2.58 -24.43 15.79
N GLU A 159 -2.75 -25.70 15.45
CA GLU A 159 -1.70 -26.73 15.64
C GLU A 159 -1.33 -26.91 17.12
N ASP A 160 -2.30 -26.65 18.02
CA ASP A 160 -2.23 -26.83 19.47
C ASP A 160 -1.07 -26.09 20.15
N VAL A 161 -0.63 -24.98 19.54
CA VAL A 161 0.35 -24.06 20.13
C VAL A 161 -0.32 -23.28 21.27
N PRO A 162 0.14 -23.42 22.54
CA PRO A 162 -0.42 -22.66 23.65
C PRO A 162 -0.13 -21.17 23.47
N LEU A 163 -1.10 -20.33 23.83
CA LEU A 163 -0.93 -18.87 23.77
C LEU A 163 -0.58 -18.33 25.15
N GLU A 164 0.53 -17.61 25.23
CA GLU A 164 0.93 -16.93 26.45
C GLU A 164 0.33 -15.52 26.49
N THR A 165 -0.34 -15.19 27.59
CA THR A 165 -0.94 -13.87 27.82
C THR A 165 0.07 -12.86 28.38
N HIS A 166 -0.29 -11.58 28.37
CA HIS A 166 0.50 -10.49 28.96
C HIS A 166 0.82 -10.63 30.46
N ASP A 167 0.11 -11.48 31.19
CA ASP A 167 0.34 -11.81 32.59
C ASP A 167 0.99 -13.19 32.79
N GLY A 168 1.43 -13.84 31.69
CA GLY A 168 2.18 -15.09 31.72
C GLY A 168 1.34 -16.37 31.85
N ARG A 169 0.00 -16.28 31.77
CA ARG A 169 -0.87 -17.47 31.72
C ARG A 169 -0.77 -18.13 30.35
N LEU A 170 -0.88 -19.46 30.33
CA LEU A 170 -0.92 -20.24 29.09
C LEU A 170 -2.36 -20.66 28.78
N LEU A 171 -2.85 -20.29 27.59
CA LEU A 171 -4.15 -20.68 27.05
C LEU A 171 -3.96 -21.89 26.13
N THR A 172 -4.37 -23.07 26.60
CA THR A 172 -4.11 -24.35 25.93
C THR A 172 -5.25 -24.81 25.01
N ASP A 173 -6.44 -24.22 25.12
CA ASP A 173 -7.60 -24.58 24.29
C ASP A 173 -8.36 -23.35 23.75
N ARG A 174 -9.27 -23.62 22.81
CA ARG A 174 -10.02 -22.58 22.07
C ARG A 174 -11.02 -21.83 22.94
N GLU A 175 -11.48 -22.44 24.02
CA GLU A 175 -12.45 -21.86 24.96
C GLU A 175 -11.74 -20.82 25.83
N ALA A 176 -10.58 -21.15 26.38
CA ALA A 176 -9.72 -20.24 27.13
C ALA A 176 -9.36 -18.98 26.31
N VAL A 177 -9.10 -19.14 25.01
CA VAL A 177 -8.88 -18.00 24.10
C VAL A 177 -10.14 -17.15 23.92
N ALA A 178 -11.31 -17.78 23.79
CA ALA A 178 -12.57 -17.07 23.64
C ALA A 178 -12.93 -16.29 24.91
N ASP A 179 -12.70 -16.88 26.09
CA ASP A 179 -12.94 -16.26 27.38
C ASP A 179 -12.00 -15.07 27.63
N GLU A 180 -10.72 -15.21 27.28
CA GLU A 180 -9.76 -14.10 27.36
C GLU A 180 -10.19 -12.91 26.47
N ILE A 181 -10.58 -13.17 25.21
CA ILE A 181 -11.09 -12.12 24.31
C ILE A 181 -12.40 -11.52 24.83
N LYS A 182 -13.28 -12.33 25.43
CA LYS A 182 -14.52 -11.86 26.05
C LYS A 182 -14.22 -10.94 27.22
N ALA A 183 -13.20 -11.24 28.04
CA ALA A 183 -12.74 -10.36 29.11
C ALA A 183 -12.23 -9.02 28.56
N TRP A 184 -11.51 -9.02 27.42
CA TRP A 184 -11.03 -7.77 26.78
C TRP A 184 -12.17 -6.91 26.20
N SER A 185 -13.33 -7.50 25.95
CA SER A 185 -14.43 -6.86 25.22
C SER A 185 -15.03 -5.64 25.91
N THR A 186 -14.82 -5.49 27.22
CA THR A 186 -15.21 -4.30 27.98
C THR A 186 -14.57 -3.03 27.45
N ASP A 187 -13.35 -3.14 26.93
CA ASP A 187 -12.54 -2.03 26.42
C ASP A 187 -12.75 -1.80 24.93
N PHE A 188 -13.45 -2.71 24.24
CA PHE A 188 -13.71 -2.62 22.81
C PHE A 188 -14.60 -1.42 22.47
N SER A 189 -14.42 -0.92 21.25
CA SER A 189 -15.15 0.22 20.75
C SER A 189 -16.64 -0.09 20.62
N LYS A 190 -17.46 0.61 21.41
CA LYS A 190 -18.92 0.62 21.29
C LYS A 190 -19.42 1.32 20.01
N ARG A 191 -18.54 1.99 19.26
CA ARG A 191 -18.88 2.68 18.02
C ARG A 191 -19.28 1.66 16.94
N ALA A 192 -20.47 1.87 16.36
CA ALA A 192 -20.88 1.15 15.16
C ALA A 192 -19.95 1.48 13.98
N GLU A 193 -19.79 0.52 13.07
CA GLU A 193 -19.16 0.77 11.77
C GLU A 193 -19.86 1.91 11.02
N SER A 194 -19.09 2.60 10.19
CA SER A 194 -19.68 3.59 9.32
C SER A 194 -20.69 2.94 8.36
N GLN A 195 -21.88 3.51 8.31
CA GLN A 195 -22.81 3.29 7.20
C GLN A 195 -22.20 3.97 5.98
N ASP A 196 -21.67 3.17 5.05
CA ASP A 196 -20.97 3.65 3.87
C ASP A 196 -21.82 3.61 2.62
N VAL A 197 -22.80 2.70 2.60
CA VAL A 197 -23.77 2.55 1.51
C VAL A 197 -25.16 2.30 2.08
N GLY A 198 -26.17 2.91 1.47
CA GLY A 198 -27.59 2.74 1.82
C GLY A 198 -28.42 2.33 0.60
N ALA A 199 -29.44 1.51 0.85
CA ALA A 199 -30.54 1.34 -0.11
C ALA A 199 -31.60 2.42 0.15
N PHE A 200 -32.22 2.94 -0.90
CA PHE A 200 -33.24 3.97 -0.87
C PHE A 200 -34.34 3.58 -1.86
N ARG A 201 -35.58 3.93 -1.52
CA ARG A 201 -36.70 3.93 -2.45
C ARG A 201 -37.14 5.38 -2.66
N LEU A 202 -37.26 5.79 -3.91
CA LEU A 202 -37.70 7.12 -4.29
C LEU A 202 -38.99 6.98 -5.10
N LYS A 203 -40.05 7.66 -4.66
CA LYS A 203 -41.35 7.73 -5.34
C LYS A 203 -41.72 9.19 -5.58
N LEU A 204 -42.24 9.46 -6.76
CA LEU A 204 -42.76 10.76 -7.20
C LEU A 204 -44.26 10.58 -7.38
N GLU A 205 -45.07 11.21 -6.54
CA GLU A 205 -46.52 11.11 -6.65
C GLU A 205 -47.02 11.74 -7.96
N GLY A 206 -47.98 11.09 -8.62
CA GLY A 206 -48.58 11.58 -9.85
C GLY A 206 -47.74 11.36 -11.13
N VAL A 207 -46.59 10.69 -11.07
CA VAL A 207 -45.76 10.39 -12.26
C VAL A 207 -46.06 8.98 -12.80
N PRO A 208 -46.69 8.84 -13.98
CA PRO A 208 -47.04 7.54 -14.56
C PRO A 208 -45.84 6.85 -15.24
N ASP A 209 -45.99 5.56 -15.56
CA ASP A 209 -45.01 4.82 -16.37
C ASP A 209 -45.08 5.19 -17.87
N THR A 210 -44.60 6.39 -18.22
CA THR A 210 -44.41 6.85 -19.61
C THR A 210 -42.93 7.16 -19.87
N ALA A 211 -42.57 7.42 -21.13
CA ALA A 211 -41.20 7.83 -21.47
C ALA A 211 -40.79 9.12 -20.73
N GLU A 212 -41.70 10.09 -20.65
CA GLU A 212 -41.52 11.35 -19.92
C GLU A 212 -41.41 11.10 -18.40
N GLY A 213 -42.25 10.20 -17.86
CA GLY A 213 -42.21 9.81 -16.45
C GLY A 213 -40.90 9.13 -16.06
N ARG A 214 -40.42 8.18 -16.87
CA ARG A 214 -39.11 7.53 -16.67
C ARG A 214 -37.97 8.53 -16.75
N ALA A 215 -37.99 9.46 -17.71
CA ALA A 215 -37.00 10.54 -17.82
C ALA A 215 -37.04 11.49 -16.61
N ALA A 216 -38.23 11.75 -16.05
CA ALA A 216 -38.36 12.53 -14.81
C ALA A 216 -37.74 11.80 -13.62
N TYR A 217 -37.92 10.49 -13.51
CA TYR A 217 -37.28 9.66 -12.48
C TYR A 217 -35.76 9.63 -12.63
N GLU A 218 -35.23 9.49 -13.85
CA GLU A 218 -33.78 9.55 -14.10
C GLU A 218 -33.18 10.88 -13.64
N LYS A 219 -33.82 12.00 -14.00
CA LYS A 219 -33.42 13.34 -13.52
C LYS A 219 -33.53 13.47 -12.02
N ALA A 220 -34.62 12.97 -11.41
CA ALA A 220 -34.83 13.03 -9.98
C ALA A 220 -33.76 12.24 -9.21
N VAL A 221 -33.43 11.02 -9.66
CA VAL A 221 -32.37 10.20 -9.06
C VAL A 221 -31.01 10.90 -9.17
N ALA A 222 -30.66 11.39 -10.35
CA ALA A 222 -29.39 12.10 -10.56
C ALA A 222 -29.28 13.35 -9.68
N ALA A 223 -30.37 14.10 -9.52
CA ALA A 223 -30.42 15.29 -8.65
C ALA A 223 -30.36 14.93 -7.16
N ALA A 224 -31.14 13.93 -6.73
CA ALA A 224 -31.21 13.47 -5.35
C ALA A 224 -29.85 13.05 -4.80
N PHE A 225 -29.12 12.26 -5.59
CA PHE A 225 -27.84 11.67 -5.21
C PHE A 225 -26.65 12.41 -5.83
N SER A 226 -26.84 13.64 -6.30
CA SER A 226 -25.78 14.46 -6.87
C SER A 226 -24.59 14.58 -5.92
N GLY A 227 -23.39 14.28 -6.41
CA GLY A 227 -22.17 14.23 -5.62
C GLY A 227 -21.92 12.91 -4.88
N HIS A 228 -22.85 11.95 -4.92
CA HIS A 228 -22.70 10.61 -4.37
C HIS A 228 -22.67 9.57 -5.49
N ARG A 229 -21.82 8.54 -5.33
CA ARG A 229 -21.85 7.37 -6.21
C ARG A 229 -23.16 6.61 -5.97
N HIS A 230 -23.88 6.26 -7.03
CA HIS A 230 -25.17 5.59 -6.90
C HIS A 230 -25.46 4.68 -8.09
N ALA A 231 -26.37 3.74 -7.90
CA ALA A 231 -26.96 2.94 -8.95
C ALA A 231 -28.45 2.79 -8.69
N ALA A 232 -29.25 2.90 -9.75
CA ALA A 232 -30.69 2.92 -9.65
C ALA A 232 -31.34 1.97 -10.66
N ARG A 233 -32.50 1.46 -10.26
CA ARG A 233 -33.40 0.67 -11.10
C ARG A 233 -34.81 1.21 -10.92
N LEU A 234 -35.56 1.31 -12.00
CA LEU A 234 -36.97 1.66 -11.97
C LEU A 234 -37.80 0.38 -11.98
N ASP A 235 -38.73 0.30 -11.05
CA ASP A 235 -39.74 -0.75 -10.97
C ASP A 235 -41.13 -0.15 -11.13
N VAL A 236 -42.06 -0.98 -11.57
CA VAL A 236 -43.49 -0.68 -11.55
C VAL A 236 -44.08 -1.44 -10.36
N ASP A 237 -44.72 -0.74 -9.44
CA ASP A 237 -45.40 -1.37 -8.31
C ASP A 237 -46.70 -2.07 -8.74
N ASP A 238 -47.29 -2.85 -7.83
CA ASP A 238 -48.52 -3.61 -8.10
C ASP A 238 -49.73 -2.73 -8.50
N LYS A 239 -49.61 -1.40 -8.32
CA LYS A 239 -50.63 -0.40 -8.68
C LYS A 239 -50.30 0.31 -10.00
N GLY A 240 -49.28 -0.15 -10.73
CA GLY A 240 -48.86 0.43 -12.01
C GLY A 240 -48.07 1.75 -11.86
N GLN A 241 -47.61 2.10 -10.67
CA GLN A 241 -46.85 3.33 -10.43
C GLN A 241 -45.34 3.06 -10.42
N LEU A 242 -44.56 3.99 -10.99
CA LEU A 242 -43.11 3.90 -10.95
C LEU A 242 -42.57 4.08 -9.52
N GLU A 243 -41.54 3.32 -9.16
CA GLU A 243 -40.72 3.51 -7.97
C GLU A 243 -39.24 3.28 -8.32
N ALA A 244 -38.36 4.18 -7.90
CA ALA A 244 -36.93 4.04 -8.10
C ALA A 244 -36.27 3.37 -6.89
N HIS A 245 -35.64 2.23 -7.12
CA HIS A 245 -34.78 1.54 -6.16
C HIS A 245 -33.33 1.98 -6.37
N VAL A 246 -32.77 2.68 -5.38
CA VAL A 246 -31.43 3.26 -5.47
C VAL A 246 -30.52 2.67 -4.41
N VAL A 247 -29.30 2.31 -4.78
CA VAL A 247 -28.20 2.07 -3.86
C VAL A 247 -27.25 3.24 -4.00
N ALA A 248 -26.92 3.91 -2.90
CA ALA A 248 -26.02 5.07 -2.94
C ALA A 248 -24.97 5.02 -1.84
N ALA A 249 -23.77 5.51 -2.15
CA ALA A 249 -22.76 5.83 -1.16
C ALA A 249 -23.32 6.90 -0.22
N MET A 250 -23.12 6.73 1.08
CA MET A 250 -23.63 7.66 2.10
C MET A 250 -22.79 8.94 2.17
N ALA A 251 -21.56 8.91 1.68
CA ALA A 251 -20.65 10.05 1.65
C ALA A 251 -20.57 10.61 0.23
N GLY A 252 -20.71 11.93 0.11
CA GLY A 252 -20.68 12.64 -1.16
C GLY A 252 -19.56 13.67 -1.23
N SER A 253 -19.54 14.40 -2.34
CA SER A 253 -18.69 15.58 -2.54
C SER A 253 -19.00 16.68 -1.51
N GLY A 254 -18.12 17.67 -1.38
CA GLY A 254 -18.36 18.83 -0.48
C GLY A 254 -18.47 18.51 1.02
N LYS A 255 -18.04 17.32 1.46
CA LYS A 255 -18.20 16.79 2.84
C LYS A 255 -19.64 16.43 3.23
N GLU A 256 -20.57 16.37 2.28
CA GLU A 256 -21.93 15.89 2.53
C GLU A 256 -21.92 14.43 2.99
N ARG A 257 -22.82 14.11 3.92
CA ARG A 257 -23.01 12.73 4.38
C ARG A 257 -24.45 12.48 4.80
N PHE A 258 -25.10 11.56 4.12
CA PHE A 258 -26.41 11.05 4.51
C PHE A 258 -26.33 10.31 5.84
N ARG A 259 -27.30 10.55 6.71
CA ARG A 259 -27.48 9.81 7.96
C ARG A 259 -28.89 9.27 8.00
N ILE A 260 -29.02 8.02 8.42
CA ILE A 260 -30.32 7.40 8.61
C ILE A 260 -30.60 7.38 10.11
N ARG A 261 -31.76 7.90 10.51
CA ARG A 261 -32.30 7.82 11.87
C ARG A 261 -33.48 6.84 11.90
N GLU A 262 -33.62 6.17 13.02
CA GLU A 262 -34.87 5.49 13.37
C GLU A 262 -35.83 6.55 13.92
N ALA A 263 -37.10 6.53 13.50
CA ALA A 263 -38.11 7.43 14.05
C ALA A 263 -38.35 7.11 15.55
N GLN A 264 -38.52 8.14 16.39
CA GLN A 264 -39.03 7.99 17.76
C GLN A 264 -40.51 7.56 17.69
N ALA A 265 -40.90 6.62 18.55
CA ALA A 265 -42.24 6.07 18.58
C ALA A 265 -43.28 7.15 18.93
N ALA A 266 -44.34 7.24 18.12
CA ALA A 266 -45.67 7.49 18.65
C ALA A 266 -46.25 6.10 18.95
N ASN A 267 -46.61 5.87 20.21
CA ASN A 267 -47.18 4.64 20.78
C ASN A 267 -47.88 3.72 19.76
N GLN A 268 -47.23 2.64 19.32
CA GLN A 268 -47.89 1.41 18.88
C GLN A 268 -46.87 0.28 18.76
N GLU A 269 -47.21 -0.83 19.42
CA GLU A 269 -46.46 -2.07 19.52
C GLU A 269 -46.60 -2.85 18.20
N TYR A 270 -45.50 -3.42 17.70
CA TYR A 270 -45.43 -4.30 16.52
C TYR A 270 -45.57 -3.69 15.10
N ASP A 271 -44.82 -2.64 14.79
CA ASP A 271 -44.41 -2.41 13.40
C ASP A 271 -42.95 -1.97 13.28
N ALA A 272 -42.25 -2.45 12.26
CA ALA A 272 -40.82 -2.16 12.08
C ALA A 272 -40.61 -0.64 11.92
N ARG A 273 -39.87 -0.01 12.84
CA ARG A 273 -39.64 1.44 12.86
C ARG A 273 -39.25 1.97 11.47
N PRO A 274 -40.04 2.88 10.86
CA PRO A 274 -39.68 3.41 9.56
C PRO A 274 -38.39 4.23 9.68
N ARG A 275 -37.38 3.81 8.91
CA ARG A 275 -36.10 4.53 8.80
C ARG A 275 -36.33 5.80 8.00
N ARG A 276 -35.73 6.92 8.44
CA ARG A 276 -35.79 8.21 7.75
C ARG A 276 -34.40 8.78 7.56
N LEU A 277 -34.20 9.51 6.47
CA LEU A 277 -33.03 10.37 6.32
C LEU A 277 -33.10 11.43 7.41
N ASP A 278 -31.95 11.90 7.90
CA ASP A 278 -31.93 13.05 8.79
C ASP A 278 -32.52 14.27 8.06
N SER A 279 -33.17 15.16 8.81
CA SER A 279 -33.98 16.25 8.24
C SER A 279 -33.21 17.16 7.28
N VAL A 280 -31.92 17.38 7.55
CA VAL A 280 -31.05 18.18 6.68
C VAL A 280 -30.85 17.49 5.32
N SER A 281 -30.52 16.20 5.34
CA SER A 281 -30.35 15.41 4.13
C SER A 281 -31.65 15.26 3.34
N ASP A 282 -32.77 15.00 4.02
CA ASP A 282 -34.09 14.83 3.38
C ASP A 282 -34.53 16.12 2.68
N ALA A 283 -34.43 17.26 3.35
CA ALA A 283 -34.77 18.57 2.77
C ALA A 283 -33.85 18.92 1.59
N ALA A 284 -32.54 18.66 1.70
CA ALA A 284 -31.59 18.91 0.62
C ALA A 284 -31.89 18.06 -0.62
N VAL A 285 -32.21 16.77 -0.44
CA VAL A 285 -32.59 15.86 -1.53
C VAL A 285 -33.86 16.35 -2.23
N ARG A 286 -34.92 16.66 -1.47
CA ARG A 286 -36.19 17.16 -2.03
C ARG A 286 -36.01 18.47 -2.79
N ALA A 287 -35.25 19.41 -2.24
CA ALA A 287 -34.96 20.68 -2.89
C ALA A 287 -34.20 20.50 -4.23
N ARG A 288 -33.23 19.57 -4.28
CA ARG A 288 -32.51 19.25 -5.52
C ARG A 288 -33.43 18.65 -6.58
N ILE A 289 -34.30 17.73 -6.18
CA ILE A 289 -35.27 17.12 -7.10
C ILE A 289 -36.20 18.19 -7.64
N ALA A 290 -36.82 19.00 -6.78
CA ALA A 290 -37.75 20.05 -7.19
C ALA A 290 -37.10 21.04 -8.17
N ALA A 291 -35.86 21.47 -7.89
CA ALA A 291 -35.12 22.35 -8.79
C ALA A 291 -34.80 21.72 -10.16
N ALA A 292 -34.58 20.40 -10.22
CA ALA A 292 -34.17 19.71 -11.44
C ALA A 292 -35.35 19.20 -12.30
N THR A 293 -36.48 18.86 -11.67
CA THR A 293 -37.64 18.25 -12.36
C THR A 293 -38.88 19.14 -12.39
N GLY A 294 -38.92 20.20 -11.57
CA GLY A 294 -40.13 21.03 -11.39
C GLY A 294 -41.23 20.35 -10.57
N ILE A 295 -40.97 19.16 -10.01
CA ILE A 295 -41.91 18.42 -9.17
C ILE A 295 -41.89 19.00 -7.75
N ASP A 296 -43.05 19.26 -7.18
CA ASP A 296 -43.15 19.82 -5.84
C ASP A 296 -42.47 18.92 -4.79
N ALA A 297 -41.67 19.53 -3.91
CA ALA A 297 -40.91 18.83 -2.87
C ALA A 297 -41.77 17.99 -1.92
N GLU A 298 -43.06 18.32 -1.74
CA GLU A 298 -44.02 17.57 -0.91
C GLU A 298 -44.47 16.26 -1.57
N THR A 299 -44.52 16.22 -2.91
CA THR A 299 -44.92 15.03 -3.70
C THR A 299 -43.80 14.00 -3.87
N VAL A 300 -42.60 14.31 -3.40
CA VAL A 300 -41.44 13.42 -3.41
C VAL A 300 -41.43 12.57 -2.15
N ALA A 301 -41.25 11.26 -2.24
CA ALA A 301 -41.07 10.38 -1.09
C ALA A 301 -39.75 9.61 -1.21
N ILE A 302 -38.78 9.93 -0.35
CA ILE A 302 -37.54 9.14 -0.21
C ILE A 302 -37.56 8.32 1.08
N ARG A 303 -37.42 7.00 0.94
CA ARG A 303 -37.45 6.04 2.05
C ARG A 303 -36.12 5.28 2.12
N PRO A 304 -35.26 5.55 3.12
CA PRO A 304 -34.06 4.75 3.30
C PRO A 304 -34.40 3.34 3.81
N GLY A 305 -33.66 2.37 3.33
CA GLY A 305 -33.73 0.97 3.71
C GLY A 305 -32.49 0.54 4.50
N ALA A 306 -31.95 -0.61 4.11
CA ALA A 306 -30.85 -1.22 4.82
C ALA A 306 -29.48 -0.66 4.39
N THR A 307 -28.60 -0.46 5.37
CA THR A 307 -27.24 0.08 5.18
C THR A 307 -26.20 -1.02 5.25
N SER A 308 -25.02 -0.80 4.67
CA SER A 308 -23.85 -1.68 4.80
C SER A 308 -22.55 -0.88 4.93
N HIS A 309 -21.46 -1.59 5.27
CA HIS A 309 -20.13 -1.02 5.50
C HIS A 309 -19.13 -1.51 4.44
N GLY A 310 -18.23 -0.62 4.02
CA GLY A 310 -17.12 -0.93 3.13
C GLY A 310 -17.51 -1.41 1.74
N ARG A 311 -16.50 -1.84 0.98
CA ARG A 311 -16.65 -2.30 -0.41
C ARG A 311 -17.47 -3.59 -0.52
N ASP A 312 -17.31 -4.49 0.43
CA ASP A 312 -18.10 -5.74 0.49
C ASP A 312 -19.58 -5.41 0.74
N GLY A 313 -19.86 -4.40 1.56
CA GLY A 313 -21.21 -3.86 1.75
C GLY A 313 -21.81 -3.30 0.47
N VAL A 314 -21.03 -2.55 -0.34
CA VAL A 314 -21.46 -2.07 -1.65
C VAL A 314 -21.76 -3.22 -2.60
N THR A 315 -20.85 -4.20 -2.70
CA THR A 315 -21.06 -5.39 -3.54
C THR A 315 -22.33 -6.12 -3.16
N TYR A 316 -22.56 -6.32 -1.86
CA TYR A 316 -23.78 -6.97 -1.36
C TYR A 316 -25.05 -6.18 -1.73
N ARG A 317 -25.06 -4.86 -1.55
CA ARG A 317 -26.23 -4.02 -1.85
C ARG A 317 -26.51 -3.93 -3.34
N LEU A 318 -25.47 -3.78 -4.17
CA LEU A 318 -25.61 -3.78 -5.62
C LEU A 318 -26.09 -5.14 -6.13
N ASN A 319 -25.56 -6.26 -5.61
CA ASN A 319 -26.09 -7.59 -5.93
C ASN A 319 -27.58 -7.71 -5.57
N LYS A 320 -27.97 -7.21 -4.39
CA LYS A 320 -29.39 -7.19 -3.98
C LYS A 320 -30.26 -6.31 -4.87
N LEU A 321 -29.73 -5.21 -5.39
CA LEU A 321 -30.44 -4.34 -6.33
C LEU A 321 -30.67 -5.06 -7.68
N ILE A 322 -29.66 -5.76 -8.19
CA ILE A 322 -29.72 -6.38 -9.52
C ILE A 322 -30.41 -7.75 -9.55
N GLU A 323 -30.69 -8.36 -8.39
CA GLU A 323 -31.44 -9.63 -8.27
C GLU A 323 -32.82 -9.57 -8.95
N LYS A 324 -33.36 -8.37 -9.15
CA LYS A 324 -34.69 -8.12 -9.73
C LYS A 324 -34.64 -7.45 -11.11
N GLY A 325 -33.45 -7.25 -11.69
CA GLY A 325 -33.27 -6.65 -13.01
C GLY A 325 -32.02 -5.78 -13.09
N ALA A 326 -31.63 -5.36 -14.29
CA ALA A 326 -30.46 -4.49 -14.47
C ALA A 326 -30.66 -3.12 -13.79
N ALA A 327 -29.59 -2.56 -13.25
CA ALA A 327 -29.55 -1.21 -12.70
C ALA A 327 -28.59 -0.33 -13.52
N ILE A 328 -28.78 0.98 -13.52
CA ILE A 328 -27.88 1.94 -14.17
C ILE A 328 -27.12 2.71 -13.08
N ASP A 329 -25.81 2.83 -13.21
CA ASP A 329 -24.99 3.62 -12.27
C ASP A 329 -24.93 5.11 -12.60
N ASP A 330 -24.31 5.89 -11.71
CA ASP A 330 -24.17 7.35 -11.85
C ASP A 330 -23.35 7.81 -13.06
N GLY A 331 -22.65 6.88 -13.74
CA GLY A 331 -21.95 7.11 -15.00
C GLY A 331 -22.72 6.62 -16.23
N GLY A 332 -23.97 6.17 -16.07
CA GLY A 332 -24.79 5.61 -17.17
C GLY A 332 -24.45 4.16 -17.53
N LYS A 333 -23.62 3.47 -16.74
CA LYS A 333 -23.22 2.09 -17.00
C LYS A 333 -24.27 1.11 -16.46
N SER A 334 -24.63 0.11 -17.27
CA SER A 334 -25.52 -0.96 -16.84
C SER A 334 -24.82 -1.97 -15.93
N LEU A 335 -25.46 -2.30 -14.81
CA LEU A 335 -25.09 -3.31 -13.83
C LEU A 335 -26.11 -4.44 -13.92
N SER A 336 -25.71 -5.57 -14.49
CA SER A 336 -26.60 -6.69 -14.81
C SER A 336 -26.25 -7.99 -14.09
N ASN A 337 -25.03 -8.08 -13.55
CA ASN A 337 -24.52 -9.30 -12.93
C ASN A 337 -23.58 -9.02 -11.73
N VAL A 338 -23.21 -10.10 -11.02
CA VAL A 338 -22.35 -10.04 -9.83
C VAL A 338 -20.95 -9.48 -10.13
N SER A 339 -20.45 -9.65 -11.36
CA SER A 339 -19.17 -9.08 -11.78
C SER A 339 -19.26 -7.55 -11.86
N ASP A 340 -20.30 -7.03 -12.51
CA ASP A 340 -20.56 -5.59 -12.64
C ASP A 340 -20.66 -4.92 -11.26
N ALA A 341 -21.40 -5.53 -10.33
CA ALA A 341 -21.53 -5.06 -8.96
C ALA A 341 -20.19 -5.01 -8.20
N ARG A 342 -19.30 -6.00 -8.43
CA ARG A 342 -17.95 -6.00 -7.84
C ARG A 342 -17.05 -4.95 -8.44
N ILE A 343 -17.14 -4.71 -9.75
CA ILE A 343 -16.38 -3.66 -10.44
C ILE A 343 -16.82 -2.29 -9.89
N ALA A 344 -18.13 -2.02 -9.87
CA ALA A 344 -18.69 -0.81 -9.30
C ALA A 344 -18.27 -0.60 -7.84
N ALA A 345 -18.33 -1.65 -7.00
CA ALA A 345 -17.89 -1.54 -5.61
C ALA A 345 -16.41 -1.18 -5.43
N ARG A 346 -15.53 -1.57 -6.37
CA ARG A 346 -14.13 -1.18 -6.36
C ARG A 346 -13.94 0.27 -6.78
N GLU A 347 -14.67 0.70 -7.80
CA GLU A 347 -14.69 2.09 -8.30
C GLU A 347 -15.24 3.06 -7.26
N TRP A 348 -16.27 2.65 -6.50
CA TRP A 348 -16.83 3.45 -5.40
C TRP A 348 -15.90 3.53 -4.19
N GLY A 349 -14.96 2.60 -4.06
CA GLY A 349 -14.08 2.46 -2.91
C GLY A 349 -13.41 3.74 -2.40
N PRO A 350 -12.88 4.64 -3.26
CA PRO A 350 -12.32 5.93 -2.85
C PRO A 350 -13.36 6.92 -2.32
N SER A 351 -14.62 6.81 -2.73
CA SER A 351 -15.74 7.64 -2.27
C SER A 351 -16.29 7.18 -0.92
N LEU A 352 -16.05 5.91 -0.54
CA LEU A 352 -16.45 5.40 0.76
C LEU A 352 -15.56 5.98 1.86
N ARG A 353 -16.15 6.71 2.81
CA ARG A 353 -15.46 7.19 4.02
C ARG A 353 -15.48 6.14 5.13
N SER A 354 -15.09 4.92 4.77
CA SER A 354 -15.18 3.75 5.64
C SER A 354 -14.34 3.90 6.91
N GLN A 355 -15.00 3.73 8.05
CA GLN A 355 -14.39 3.67 9.38
C GLN A 355 -14.92 2.45 10.12
N SER A 356 -14.04 1.48 10.36
CA SER A 356 -14.28 0.38 11.28
C SER A 356 -13.46 0.59 12.55
N ALA A 357 -14.02 0.21 13.69
CA ALA A 357 -13.24 0.12 14.91
C ALA A 357 -12.18 -0.98 14.75
N ARG A 358 -11.01 -0.73 15.34
CA ARG A 358 -9.91 -1.70 15.43
C ARG A 358 -9.75 -1.99 16.90
N ASP A 359 -10.30 -3.12 17.33
CA ASP A 359 -10.29 -3.52 18.74
C ASP A 359 -9.06 -4.36 19.06
N THR A 360 -8.66 -5.25 18.15
CA THR A 360 -7.40 -5.99 18.25
C THR A 360 -6.56 -5.87 16.97
N MET A 361 -5.25 -6.01 17.12
CA MET A 361 -4.22 -6.01 16.08
C MET A 361 -3.52 -7.36 16.08
N HIS A 362 -3.33 -7.95 14.89
CA HIS A 362 -2.56 -9.17 14.70
C HIS A 362 -1.16 -8.84 14.19
N LEU A 363 -0.17 -9.03 15.04
CA LEU A 363 1.25 -8.80 14.79
C LEU A 363 1.97 -10.12 14.53
N ILE A 364 2.94 -10.11 13.62
CA ILE A 364 3.84 -11.23 13.34
C ILE A 364 5.28 -10.77 13.50
N ILE A 365 6.06 -11.56 14.22
CA ILE A 365 7.52 -11.42 14.37
C ILE A 365 8.13 -12.67 13.73
N SER A 366 9.08 -12.51 12.81
CA SER A 366 9.64 -13.66 12.07
C SER A 366 11.14 -13.81 12.26
N ALA A 367 11.62 -15.06 12.13
CA ALA A 367 13.02 -15.43 12.05
C ALA A 367 13.20 -16.55 11.00
N LYS A 368 14.39 -16.71 10.41
CA LYS A 368 14.72 -17.79 9.47
C LYS A 368 14.62 -19.16 10.14
N ALA A 369 14.39 -20.19 9.33
CA ALA A 369 14.46 -21.59 9.75
C ALA A 369 15.80 -21.91 10.45
N GLY A 370 15.77 -22.84 11.40
CA GLY A 370 16.92 -23.17 12.25
C GLY A 370 17.27 -22.12 13.34
N THR A 371 16.44 -21.09 13.53
CA THR A 371 16.54 -20.20 14.71
C THR A 371 16.02 -20.97 15.94
N ASP A 372 16.72 -20.86 17.07
CA ASP A 372 16.27 -21.44 18.34
C ASP A 372 14.88 -20.91 18.73
N VAL A 373 13.91 -21.83 18.84
CA VAL A 373 12.50 -21.53 19.12
C VAL A 373 12.30 -20.98 20.52
N ALA A 374 13.03 -21.48 21.52
CA ALA A 374 12.92 -21.01 22.90
C ALA A 374 13.50 -19.59 23.03
N ALA A 375 14.66 -19.34 22.41
CA ALA A 375 15.24 -18.01 22.35
C ALA A 375 14.33 -17.01 21.60
N LEU A 376 13.70 -17.43 20.50
CA LEU A 376 12.71 -16.60 19.79
C LEU A 376 11.48 -16.31 20.65
N THR A 377 10.98 -17.31 21.39
CA THR A 377 9.85 -17.16 22.30
C THR A 377 10.16 -16.12 23.38
N ASN A 378 11.33 -16.23 24.02
CA ASN A 378 11.78 -15.25 25.02
C ASN A 378 11.99 -13.86 24.43
N ALA A 379 12.53 -13.76 23.22
CA ALA A 379 12.72 -12.48 22.53
C ALA A 379 11.38 -11.82 22.18
N ALA A 380 10.40 -12.60 21.70
CA ALA A 380 9.05 -12.13 21.41
C ALA A 380 8.35 -11.68 22.70
N ARG A 381 8.43 -12.47 23.78
CA ARG A 381 7.91 -12.12 25.11
C ARG A 381 8.47 -10.78 25.57
N ALA A 382 9.79 -10.66 25.65
CA ALA A 382 10.45 -9.44 26.13
C ALA A 382 10.09 -8.22 25.28
N PHE A 383 10.08 -8.37 23.94
CA PHE A 383 9.63 -7.33 23.03
C PHE A 383 8.18 -6.91 23.25
N LEU A 384 7.25 -7.86 23.45
CA LEU A 384 5.84 -7.56 23.66
C LEU A 384 5.62 -6.82 24.99
N HIS A 385 6.27 -7.28 26.07
CA HIS A 385 6.23 -6.59 27.36
C HIS A 385 6.86 -5.21 27.31
N ASP A 386 7.92 -5.01 26.53
CA ASP A 386 8.57 -3.70 26.40
C ASP A 386 7.75 -2.71 25.55
N ARG A 387 7.17 -3.16 24.43
CA ARG A 387 6.44 -2.27 23.50
C ARG A 387 4.96 -2.13 23.76
N PHE A 388 4.36 -3.09 24.47
CA PHE A 388 2.92 -3.18 24.71
C PHE A 388 2.59 -3.44 26.18
N ALA A 389 3.44 -3.01 27.12
CA ALA A 389 3.24 -3.18 28.57
C ALA A 389 1.83 -2.79 29.03
N ASP A 390 1.34 -1.65 28.53
CA ASP A 390 0.04 -1.10 28.92
C ASP A 390 -1.14 -1.73 28.16
N HIS A 391 -0.89 -2.71 27.30
CA HIS A 391 -1.92 -3.33 26.46
C HIS A 391 -2.04 -4.81 26.76
N LYS A 392 -3.28 -5.31 26.78
CA LYS A 392 -3.54 -6.76 26.83
C LYS A 392 -3.06 -7.40 25.54
N PHE A 393 -2.30 -8.47 25.65
CA PHE A 393 -1.89 -9.27 24.51
C PHE A 393 -1.87 -10.76 24.85
N MET A 394 -1.89 -11.58 23.80
CA MET A 394 -1.56 -13.00 23.85
C MET A 394 -0.71 -13.35 22.64
N PHE A 395 0.23 -14.29 22.76
CA PHE A 395 1.09 -14.67 21.64
C PHE A 395 1.48 -16.16 21.66
N GLY A 396 1.86 -16.68 20.51
CA GLY A 396 2.35 -18.06 20.35
C GLY A 396 3.34 -18.16 19.19
N VAL A 397 4.25 -19.14 19.25
CA VAL A 397 5.32 -19.35 18.26
C VAL A 397 5.03 -20.58 17.41
N HIS A 398 5.10 -20.41 16.09
CA HIS A 398 4.84 -21.44 15.09
C HIS A 398 6.12 -21.81 14.35
N THR A 399 6.31 -23.12 14.16
CA THR A 399 7.39 -23.73 13.38
C THR A 399 6.88 -24.39 12.09
N ASP A 400 5.58 -24.30 11.81
CA ASP A 400 4.86 -24.86 10.66
C ASP A 400 5.34 -24.36 9.28
N LYS A 401 6.22 -23.36 9.28
CA LYS A 401 6.84 -22.77 8.08
C LYS A 401 8.35 -22.97 8.03
N GLU A 402 8.91 -23.82 8.89
CA GLU A 402 10.33 -24.13 8.87
C GLU A 402 10.76 -24.74 7.52
N SER A 403 9.93 -25.61 6.94
CA SER A 403 10.11 -26.14 5.57
C SER A 403 10.08 -25.04 4.50
N ALA A 404 9.25 -24.01 4.69
CA ALA A 404 9.21 -22.80 3.86
C ALA A 404 10.29 -21.76 4.27
N GLY A 405 11.21 -22.13 5.17
CA GLY A 405 12.42 -21.38 5.51
C GLY A 405 12.30 -20.35 6.63
N HIS A 406 11.22 -20.33 7.43
CA HIS A 406 11.09 -19.40 8.55
C HIS A 406 10.19 -19.91 9.69
N ILE A 407 10.45 -19.44 10.90
CA ILE A 407 9.59 -19.60 12.08
C ILE A 407 9.04 -18.22 12.49
N HIS A 408 7.91 -18.17 13.18
CA HIS A 408 7.28 -16.89 13.51
C HIS A 408 6.46 -16.92 14.79
N ALA A 409 6.46 -15.80 15.51
CA ALA A 409 5.56 -15.53 16.62
C ALA A 409 4.36 -14.72 16.12
N HIS A 410 3.15 -15.15 16.46
CA HIS A 410 1.94 -14.38 16.31
C HIS A 410 1.55 -13.75 17.63
N ALA A 411 1.21 -12.46 17.62
CA ALA A 411 0.62 -11.79 18.78
C ALA A 411 -0.73 -11.17 18.40
N VAL A 412 -1.73 -11.35 19.26
CA VAL A 412 -3.00 -10.63 19.22
C VAL A 412 -2.97 -9.61 20.35
N ILE A 413 -3.08 -8.32 20.00
CA ILE A 413 -2.88 -7.20 20.91
C ILE A 413 -4.15 -6.35 20.93
N ALA A 414 -4.67 -6.01 22.10
CA ALA A 414 -5.74 -5.03 22.26
C ALA A 414 -5.24 -3.64 21.83
N VAL A 415 -5.87 -3.05 20.82
CA VAL A 415 -5.43 -1.76 20.24
C VAL A 415 -5.59 -0.61 21.22
N LYS A 416 -6.62 -0.68 22.05
CA LYS A 416 -6.92 0.32 23.08
C LYS A 416 -6.58 -0.28 24.44
N ASN A 417 -5.85 0.47 25.27
CA ASN A 417 -5.61 0.09 26.67
C ASN A 417 -6.73 0.59 27.60
N GLU A 418 -6.60 0.27 28.88
CA GLU A 418 -7.57 0.64 29.93
C GLU A 418 -7.66 2.17 30.13
N SER A 419 -6.56 2.90 29.94
CA SER A 419 -6.54 4.37 29.98
C SER A 419 -7.15 5.02 28.73
N GLY A 420 -7.47 4.22 27.72
CA GLY A 420 -8.12 4.63 26.48
C GLY A 420 -7.20 5.12 25.36
N GLN A 421 -5.89 5.04 25.57
CA GLN A 421 -4.88 5.28 24.54
C GLN A 421 -4.92 4.17 23.49
N LYS A 422 -4.67 4.55 22.23
CA LYS A 422 -4.77 3.65 21.08
C LYS A 422 -3.45 3.52 20.34
N ILE A 423 -3.17 2.29 19.92
CA ILE A 423 -2.05 1.98 19.04
C ILE A 423 -2.37 2.44 17.61
N HIS A 424 -1.56 3.35 17.09
CA HIS A 424 -1.65 3.86 15.71
C HIS A 424 -0.30 3.72 14.99
N PRO A 425 0.07 2.50 14.53
CA PRO A 425 1.39 2.24 13.98
C PRO A 425 1.59 2.99 12.67
N ASN A 426 2.67 3.75 12.59
CA ASN A 426 3.12 4.40 11.37
C ASN A 426 4.48 3.81 10.93
N ARG A 427 5.06 4.36 9.86
CA ARG A 427 6.34 3.88 9.32
C ARG A 427 7.48 3.90 10.35
N ASP A 428 7.53 4.92 11.19
CA ASP A 428 8.59 5.13 12.18
C ASP A 428 8.39 4.19 13.37
N THR A 429 7.14 3.98 13.79
CA THR A 429 6.78 2.92 14.76
C THR A 429 7.29 1.54 14.32
N PHE A 430 7.18 1.19 13.04
CA PHE A 430 7.73 -0.08 12.52
C PHE A 430 9.26 -0.11 12.45
N ALA A 431 9.93 1.04 12.36
CA ALA A 431 11.38 1.11 12.47
C ALA A 431 11.81 0.85 13.92
N GLU A 432 11.19 1.54 14.86
CA GLU A 432 11.40 1.39 16.31
C GLU A 432 11.12 -0.04 16.78
N TRP A 433 10.00 -0.64 16.38
CA TRP A 433 9.69 -2.01 16.75
C TRP A 433 10.72 -3.02 16.23
N ARG A 434 11.24 -2.83 15.01
CA ARG A 434 12.27 -3.71 14.47
C ARG A 434 13.58 -3.57 15.23
N GLU A 435 13.91 -2.36 15.67
CA GLU A 435 15.07 -2.10 16.51
C GLU A 435 14.92 -2.74 17.88
N ALA A 436 13.79 -2.53 18.57
CA ALA A 436 13.50 -3.17 19.85
C ALA A 436 13.53 -4.71 19.75
N TYR A 437 12.87 -5.29 18.74
CA TYR A 437 12.93 -6.73 18.51
C TYR A 437 14.36 -7.22 18.27
N ALA A 438 15.16 -6.52 17.46
CA ALA A 438 16.56 -6.90 17.25
C ALA A 438 17.36 -6.88 18.55
N GLN A 439 17.15 -5.88 19.41
CA GLN A 439 17.81 -5.77 20.71
C GLN A 439 17.43 -6.95 21.63
N HIS A 440 16.12 -7.22 21.79
CA HIS A 440 15.63 -8.34 22.60
C HIS A 440 16.09 -9.70 22.04
N ALA A 441 16.11 -9.86 20.72
CA ALA A 441 16.62 -11.06 20.07
C ALA A 441 18.12 -11.27 20.33
N GLN A 442 18.94 -10.21 20.23
CA GLN A 442 20.37 -10.26 20.52
C GLN A 442 20.65 -10.60 21.99
N ALA A 443 19.85 -10.09 22.93
CA ALA A 443 19.94 -10.45 24.34
C ALA A 443 19.67 -11.95 24.60
N GLN A 444 18.87 -12.58 23.73
CA GLN A 444 18.63 -14.04 23.74
C GLN A 444 19.63 -14.82 22.87
N GLY A 445 20.74 -14.19 22.44
CA GLY A 445 21.78 -14.83 21.62
C GLY A 445 21.42 -15.01 20.14
N LEU A 446 20.28 -14.47 19.68
CA LEU A 446 19.88 -14.57 18.28
C LEU A 446 20.62 -13.56 17.42
N LYS A 447 21.12 -14.02 16.27
CA LYS A 447 21.78 -13.18 15.27
C LYS A 447 20.76 -12.39 14.44
N ILE A 448 20.02 -11.46 15.05
CA ILE A 448 19.00 -10.63 14.40
C ILE A 448 19.39 -9.16 14.47
N VAL A 449 19.29 -8.41 13.37
CA VAL A 449 19.65 -6.98 13.31
C VAL A 449 18.60 -6.16 12.59
N ALA A 450 18.32 -4.96 13.10
CA ALA A 450 17.43 -4.01 12.44
C ALA A 450 18.15 -3.30 11.29
N THR A 451 17.78 -3.61 10.05
CA THR A 451 18.30 -2.95 8.85
C THR A 451 17.18 -2.58 7.87
N SER A 452 17.39 -1.49 7.12
CA SER A 452 16.45 -1.03 6.11
C SER A 452 16.84 -1.49 4.69
N ALA A 453 15.85 -1.54 3.78
CA ALA A 453 16.14 -1.78 2.37
C ALA A 453 16.99 -0.66 1.74
N LYS A 454 16.91 0.56 2.27
CA LYS A 454 17.67 1.72 1.79
C LYS A 454 19.16 1.56 2.04
N GLU A 455 19.53 1.11 3.24
CA GLU A 455 20.93 0.87 3.63
C GLU A 455 21.63 -0.18 2.77
N ARG A 456 20.85 -1.07 2.15
CA ARG A 456 21.34 -2.17 1.30
C ARG A 456 21.09 -1.93 -0.20
N ALA A 457 20.67 -0.72 -0.57
CA ALA A 457 20.20 -0.39 -1.93
C ALA A 457 19.31 -1.48 -2.55
N SER A 458 18.43 -2.07 -1.72
CA SER A 458 17.57 -3.19 -2.07
C SER A 458 16.18 -2.71 -2.43
N SER A 459 15.51 -3.47 -3.29
CA SER A 459 14.10 -3.27 -3.61
C SER A 459 13.22 -3.48 -2.37
N GLN A 460 12.02 -2.89 -2.39
CA GLN A 460 11.04 -3.19 -1.35
C GLN A 460 10.51 -4.61 -1.54
N SER A 461 10.17 -5.25 -0.42
CA SER A 461 9.46 -6.54 -0.48
C SER A 461 8.04 -6.34 -1.02
N HIS A 462 7.41 -7.42 -1.46
CA HIS A 462 6.03 -7.40 -1.90
C HIS A 462 5.07 -7.61 -0.73
N GLY A 463 3.90 -6.99 -0.83
CA GLY A 463 2.87 -7.11 0.17
C GLY A 463 2.12 -8.43 0.02
N PRO A 464 1.44 -8.87 1.08
CA PRO A 464 0.68 -10.10 0.99
C PRO A 464 -0.58 -10.02 0.13
N LYS A 465 -1.09 -8.80 -0.07
CA LYS A 465 -2.15 -8.53 -1.04
C LYS A 465 -1.70 -8.88 -2.45
N ASP A 466 -0.45 -8.56 -2.81
CA ASP A 466 0.11 -8.90 -4.12
C ASP A 466 0.14 -10.41 -4.32
N LYS A 467 0.56 -11.14 -3.29
CA LYS A 467 0.55 -12.60 -3.31
C LYS A 467 -0.86 -13.16 -3.51
N ALA A 468 -1.83 -12.69 -2.73
CA ALA A 468 -3.21 -13.16 -2.83
C ALA A 468 -3.85 -12.88 -4.21
N ILE A 469 -3.51 -11.75 -4.82
CA ILE A 469 -3.91 -11.40 -6.19
C ILE A 469 -3.35 -12.41 -7.19
N VAL A 470 -2.03 -12.66 -7.15
CA VAL A 470 -1.36 -13.56 -8.10
C VAL A 470 -1.77 -15.02 -7.87
N GLU A 471 -1.90 -15.45 -6.62
CA GLU A 471 -2.31 -16.81 -6.29
C GLU A 471 -3.74 -17.10 -6.74
N ALA A 472 -4.67 -16.16 -6.53
CA ALA A 472 -6.03 -16.31 -7.04
C ALA A 472 -6.07 -16.38 -8.58
N ALA A 473 -5.12 -15.74 -9.27
CA ALA A 473 -5.03 -15.77 -10.72
C ALA A 473 -4.37 -17.04 -11.26
N ASP A 474 -3.27 -17.47 -10.64
CA ASP A 474 -2.40 -18.55 -11.14
C ASP A 474 -2.80 -19.92 -10.60
N ARG A 475 -3.43 -20.00 -9.43
CA ARG A 475 -3.85 -21.24 -8.76
C ARG A 475 -5.24 -21.11 -8.15
N PRO A 476 -6.29 -21.35 -8.95
CA PRO A 476 -7.66 -21.39 -8.46
C PRO A 476 -7.80 -22.34 -7.26
N ARG A 477 -8.37 -21.84 -6.15
CA ARG A 477 -8.54 -22.66 -4.94
C ARG A 477 -9.71 -23.63 -5.11
N PRO A 478 -9.59 -24.91 -4.69
CA PRO A 478 -10.63 -25.92 -4.90
C PRO A 478 -12.03 -25.48 -4.46
N ALA A 479 -12.18 -24.95 -3.25
CA ALA A 479 -13.48 -24.53 -2.69
C ALA A 479 -14.14 -23.32 -3.40
N ARG A 480 -13.45 -22.66 -4.34
CA ARG A 480 -13.91 -21.43 -5.01
C ARG A 480 -13.34 -21.30 -6.41
N GLU A 481 -13.13 -22.43 -7.07
CA GLU A 481 -12.33 -22.53 -8.28
C GLU A 481 -12.91 -21.71 -9.44
N ALA A 482 -14.21 -21.86 -9.69
CA ALA A 482 -14.94 -21.10 -10.71
C ALA A 482 -14.82 -19.58 -10.50
N ARG A 483 -14.87 -19.12 -9.24
CA ARG A 483 -14.72 -17.70 -8.90
C ARG A 483 -13.30 -17.19 -9.15
N ASP A 484 -12.29 -17.99 -8.84
CA ASP A 484 -10.90 -17.61 -9.04
C ASP A 484 -10.54 -17.60 -10.53
N ARG A 485 -11.04 -18.55 -11.33
CA ARG A 485 -10.93 -18.52 -12.79
C ARG A 485 -11.63 -17.30 -13.40
N ALA A 486 -12.85 -16.99 -12.97
CA ALA A 486 -13.57 -15.79 -13.44
C ALA A 486 -12.81 -14.50 -13.06
N TYR A 487 -12.22 -14.44 -11.87
CA TYR A 487 -11.36 -13.33 -11.46
C TYR A 487 -10.14 -13.17 -12.37
N ALA A 488 -9.47 -14.28 -12.72
CA ALA A 488 -8.28 -14.27 -13.56
C ALA A 488 -8.57 -13.90 -15.02
N ALA A 489 -9.72 -14.33 -15.55
CA ALA A 489 -10.13 -14.12 -16.94
C ALA A 489 -10.72 -12.72 -17.21
N ASP A 490 -11.17 -12.01 -16.17
CA ASP A 490 -11.77 -10.68 -16.29
C ASP A 490 -10.70 -9.62 -16.68
N PRO A 491 -10.84 -8.96 -17.84
CA PRO A 491 -9.90 -7.93 -18.30
C PRO A 491 -9.71 -6.76 -17.31
N ALA A 492 -10.73 -6.45 -16.50
CA ALA A 492 -10.63 -5.40 -15.48
C ALA A 492 -9.63 -5.76 -14.36
N ASN A 493 -9.34 -7.05 -14.18
CA ASN A 493 -8.36 -7.54 -13.19
C ASN A 493 -6.94 -7.65 -13.76
N GLN A 494 -6.76 -7.69 -15.09
CA GLN A 494 -5.48 -7.98 -15.73
C GLN A 494 -4.37 -7.03 -15.27
N ARG A 495 -4.61 -5.71 -15.33
CA ARG A 495 -3.65 -4.69 -14.89
C ARG A 495 -3.30 -4.83 -13.39
N LEU A 496 -4.26 -5.21 -12.55
CA LEU A 496 -4.02 -5.42 -11.12
C LEU A 496 -3.11 -6.64 -10.90
N ILE A 497 -3.39 -7.74 -11.61
CA ILE A 497 -2.64 -8.99 -11.54
C ILE A 497 -1.22 -8.77 -12.04
N ASP A 498 -1.04 -8.12 -13.19
CA ASP A 498 0.27 -7.87 -13.77
C ASP A 498 1.12 -6.94 -12.89
N ASN A 499 0.52 -5.90 -12.31
CA ASN A 499 1.21 -5.06 -11.33
C ASN A 499 1.65 -5.85 -10.09
N ALA A 500 0.82 -6.78 -9.60
CA ALA A 500 1.19 -7.63 -8.47
C ALA A 500 2.32 -8.61 -8.84
N ARG A 501 2.25 -9.23 -10.04
CA ARG A 501 3.33 -10.07 -10.58
C ARG A 501 4.63 -9.29 -10.70
N GLN A 502 4.59 -8.08 -11.25
CA GLN A 502 5.75 -7.19 -11.38
C GLN A 502 6.36 -6.84 -10.02
N ARG A 503 5.55 -6.49 -9.00
CA ARG A 503 6.06 -6.21 -7.64
C ARG A 503 6.71 -7.44 -7.02
N ILE A 504 6.09 -8.61 -7.16
CA ILE A 504 6.65 -9.87 -6.67
C ILE A 504 7.97 -10.16 -7.38
N GLN A 505 8.01 -10.03 -8.70
CA GLN A 505 9.20 -10.29 -9.50
C GLN A 505 10.33 -9.33 -9.14
N LYS A 506 10.04 -8.03 -9.02
CA LYS A 506 10.99 -7.00 -8.58
C LYS A 506 11.57 -7.31 -7.20
N ALA A 507 10.75 -7.75 -6.25
CA ALA A 507 11.22 -8.16 -4.94
C ALA A 507 12.14 -9.41 -5.01
N LYS A 508 11.87 -10.33 -5.95
CA LYS A 508 12.66 -11.56 -6.16
C LYS A 508 13.99 -11.30 -6.86
N THR A 509 13.99 -10.52 -7.93
CA THR A 509 15.20 -10.11 -8.68
C THR A 509 16.05 -9.15 -7.86
N ASN A 510 15.42 -8.40 -6.95
CA ASN A 510 16.03 -7.43 -6.06
C ASN A 510 16.99 -6.47 -6.80
N PRO A 511 16.50 -5.69 -7.79
CA PRO A 511 17.33 -4.74 -8.51
C PRO A 511 17.87 -3.65 -7.56
N ILE A 512 18.93 -2.98 -8.00
CA ILE A 512 19.51 -1.87 -7.23
C ILE A 512 18.47 -0.75 -7.17
N ARG A 513 18.12 -0.34 -5.95
CA ARG A 513 17.19 0.78 -5.76
C ARG A 513 17.89 2.08 -6.14
N LEU A 514 17.33 2.80 -7.12
CA LEU A 514 17.85 4.08 -7.59
C LEU A 514 17.63 5.19 -6.53
N PRO A 515 18.67 5.82 -5.96
CA PRO A 515 18.51 6.82 -4.92
C PRO A 515 18.20 8.21 -5.52
N MET A 516 16.92 8.46 -5.78
CA MET A 516 16.43 9.69 -6.44
C MET A 516 16.41 10.92 -5.53
N SER A 517 16.15 10.72 -4.22
CA SER A 517 16.02 11.82 -3.26
C SER A 517 17.33 12.09 -2.51
N ALA A 518 17.52 13.32 -2.03
CA ALA A 518 18.69 13.67 -1.22
C ALA A 518 18.83 12.79 0.05
N PRO A 519 17.75 12.49 0.81
CA PRO A 519 17.82 11.55 1.91
C PRO A 519 18.24 10.13 1.49
N ASP A 520 17.75 9.64 0.34
CA ASP A 520 18.16 8.31 -0.15
C ASP A 520 19.65 8.26 -0.50
N ARG A 521 20.18 9.30 -1.16
CA ARG A 521 21.62 9.39 -1.47
C ARG A 521 22.48 9.48 -0.22
N LYS A 522 22.04 10.24 0.79
CA LYS A 522 22.73 10.34 2.09
C LYS A 522 22.89 8.96 2.74
N VAL A 523 21.79 8.19 2.83
CA VAL A 523 21.82 6.83 3.40
C VAL A 523 22.75 5.89 2.61
N VAL A 524 22.74 5.96 1.27
CA VAL A 524 23.66 5.15 0.45
C VAL A 524 25.12 5.51 0.72
N ASN A 525 25.45 6.80 0.80
CA ASN A 525 26.82 7.25 1.07
C ASN A 525 27.30 6.81 2.47
N GLU A 526 26.46 6.93 3.49
CA GLU A 526 26.76 6.44 4.85
C GLU A 526 26.98 4.92 4.86
N SER A 527 26.14 4.17 4.13
CA SER A 527 26.33 2.73 3.95
C SER A 527 27.63 2.37 3.22
N ILE A 528 28.05 3.13 2.20
CA ILE A 528 29.33 2.89 1.51
C ILE A 528 30.49 3.00 2.48
N VAL A 529 30.52 4.04 3.32
CA VAL A 529 31.57 4.21 4.33
C VAL A 529 31.61 3.01 5.27
N ALA A 530 30.44 2.58 5.77
CA ALA A 530 30.32 1.42 6.63
C ALA A 530 30.83 0.12 5.96
N TRP A 531 30.34 -0.19 4.76
CA TRP A 531 30.71 -1.42 4.05
C TRP A 531 32.14 -1.41 3.52
N LYS A 532 32.71 -0.24 3.21
CA LYS A 532 34.14 -0.10 2.88
C LYS A 532 35.01 -0.46 4.07
N ALA A 533 34.67 0.00 5.27
CA ALA A 533 35.38 -0.37 6.49
C ALA A 533 35.31 -1.89 6.73
N VAL A 534 34.12 -2.50 6.64
CA VAL A 534 33.94 -3.95 6.80
C VAL A 534 34.70 -4.76 5.74
N ALA A 535 34.72 -4.31 4.48
CA ALA A 535 35.48 -4.98 3.41
C ALA A 535 37.00 -4.89 3.64
N GLY A 536 37.48 -3.79 4.24
CA GLY A 536 38.88 -3.66 4.67
C GLY A 536 39.22 -4.54 5.87
N GLU A 537 38.33 -4.63 6.85
CA GLU A 537 38.47 -5.50 8.03
C GLU A 537 38.41 -6.99 7.67
N GLN A 538 37.59 -7.36 6.68
CA GLN A 538 37.35 -8.74 6.28
C GLN A 538 37.46 -8.91 4.75
N PRO A 539 38.68 -8.89 4.18
CA PRO A 539 38.88 -8.93 2.73
C PRO A 539 38.38 -10.20 2.03
N SER A 540 38.18 -11.29 2.76
CA SER A 540 37.62 -12.54 2.23
C SER A 540 36.09 -12.63 2.34
N ASN A 541 35.43 -11.68 3.01
CA ASN A 541 33.99 -11.72 3.21
C ASN A 541 33.25 -11.31 1.93
N ARG A 542 32.70 -12.31 1.25
CA ARG A 542 31.96 -12.13 -0.02
C ARG A 542 30.79 -11.16 0.11
N MET A 543 30.04 -11.19 1.21
CA MET A 543 28.90 -10.30 1.36
C MET A 543 29.33 -8.84 1.51
N ALA A 544 30.44 -8.58 2.20
CA ALA A 544 30.98 -7.24 2.32
C ALA A 544 31.37 -6.67 0.94
N LYS A 545 32.05 -7.47 0.12
CA LYS A 545 32.38 -7.11 -1.27
C LYS A 545 31.13 -6.87 -2.12
N ASP A 546 30.21 -7.84 -2.16
CA ASP A 546 28.99 -7.77 -2.96
C ASP A 546 28.11 -6.55 -2.56
N MET A 547 28.04 -6.23 -1.26
CA MET A 547 27.27 -5.08 -0.77
C MET A 547 27.95 -3.74 -1.10
N LEU A 548 29.28 -3.65 -0.95
CA LEU A 548 30.04 -2.46 -1.34
C LEU A 548 29.88 -2.17 -2.83
N GLU A 549 30.04 -3.19 -3.69
CA GLU A 549 29.83 -3.07 -5.15
C GLU A 549 28.42 -2.56 -5.46
N ARG A 550 27.39 -3.19 -4.86
CA ARG A 550 26.00 -2.79 -5.04
C ARG A 550 25.74 -1.34 -4.66
N LEU A 551 26.31 -0.88 -3.54
CA LEU A 551 26.12 0.48 -3.04
C LEU A 551 26.86 1.52 -3.90
N LEU A 552 28.08 1.20 -4.36
CA LEU A 552 28.81 2.04 -5.30
C LEU A 552 28.04 2.20 -6.61
N MET A 553 27.49 1.12 -7.16
CA MET A 553 26.60 1.20 -8.33
C MET A 553 25.36 2.09 -8.06
N ALA A 554 24.73 1.95 -6.89
CA ALA A 554 23.60 2.79 -6.50
C ALA A 554 23.98 4.28 -6.41
N GLN A 555 25.15 4.60 -5.87
CA GLN A 555 25.69 5.95 -5.80
C GLN A 555 25.94 6.53 -7.19
N THR A 556 26.62 5.80 -8.07
CA THR A 556 26.89 6.22 -9.45
C THR A 556 25.58 6.54 -10.17
N VAL A 557 24.62 5.62 -10.15
CA VAL A 557 23.33 5.83 -10.83
C VAL A 557 22.57 7.02 -10.23
N GLY A 558 22.50 7.11 -8.90
CA GLY A 558 21.80 8.21 -8.24
C GLY A 558 22.43 9.57 -8.48
N ALA A 559 23.76 9.66 -8.53
CA ALA A 559 24.47 10.89 -8.83
C ALA A 559 24.14 11.37 -10.26
N ILE A 560 24.09 10.45 -11.22
CA ILE A 560 23.81 10.76 -12.63
C ILE A 560 22.37 11.21 -12.82
N LEU A 561 21.41 10.48 -12.26
CA LEU A 561 20.00 10.86 -12.33
C LEU A 561 19.76 12.22 -11.64
N HIS A 562 20.44 12.48 -10.52
CA HIS A 562 20.36 13.77 -9.85
C HIS A 562 20.94 14.91 -10.70
N THR A 563 22.11 14.71 -11.31
CA THR A 563 22.76 15.71 -12.18
C THR A 563 21.92 16.01 -13.42
N ILE A 564 21.43 14.97 -14.11
CA ILE A 564 20.53 15.10 -15.25
C ILE A 564 19.27 15.85 -14.82
N GLY A 565 18.62 15.40 -13.74
CA GLY A 565 17.40 16.03 -13.25
C GLY A 565 17.58 17.52 -12.91
N LYS A 566 18.65 17.88 -12.20
CA LYS A 566 18.98 19.29 -11.89
C LYS A 566 19.25 20.11 -13.15
N ARG A 567 19.95 19.54 -14.13
CA ARG A 567 20.27 20.27 -15.37
C ARG A 567 19.03 20.46 -16.22
N VAL A 568 18.18 19.44 -16.35
CA VAL A 568 16.88 19.58 -17.02
C VAL A 568 16.03 20.64 -16.32
N GLU A 569 15.90 20.60 -14.99
CA GLU A 569 15.18 21.61 -14.22
C GLU A 569 15.73 23.04 -14.45
N PHE A 570 17.05 23.20 -14.53
CA PHE A 570 17.66 24.50 -14.83
C PHE A 570 17.36 24.97 -16.25
N LEU A 571 17.41 24.06 -17.24
CA LEU A 571 17.19 24.38 -18.65
C LEU A 571 15.71 24.60 -19.00
N THR A 572 14.79 24.09 -18.18
CA THR A 572 13.34 24.27 -18.37
C THR A 572 12.78 25.45 -17.58
N LYS A 573 13.52 26.02 -16.61
CA LYS A 573 13.12 27.24 -15.91
C LYS A 573 13.28 28.45 -16.83
N GLU A 574 12.26 29.30 -16.85
CA GLU A 574 12.37 30.63 -17.44
C GLU A 574 13.35 31.46 -16.61
N GLY A 575 14.39 31.98 -17.25
CA GLY A 575 15.45 32.74 -16.60
C GLY A 575 15.87 33.92 -17.48
N GLU A 576 16.47 34.93 -16.85
CA GLU A 576 16.86 36.22 -17.46
C GLU A 576 17.91 36.07 -18.58
N MET A 577 18.64 34.95 -18.62
CA MET A 577 19.65 34.64 -19.64
C MET A 577 19.15 33.48 -20.52
N PRO A 578 18.78 33.71 -21.79
CA PRO A 578 18.26 32.66 -22.66
C PRO A 578 19.39 31.67 -23.02
N VAL A 579 19.22 30.41 -22.63
CA VAL A 579 20.08 29.32 -23.10
C VAL A 579 19.67 28.96 -24.52
N THR A 580 20.62 28.96 -25.46
CA THR A 580 20.31 28.68 -26.87
C THR A 580 19.99 27.21 -27.12
N SER A 581 19.16 26.94 -28.13
CA SER A 581 18.82 25.58 -28.57
C SER A 581 20.08 24.76 -28.91
N GLN A 582 21.10 25.39 -29.50
CA GLN A 582 22.39 24.76 -29.80
C GLN A 582 23.13 24.32 -28.53
N GLN A 583 23.13 25.14 -27.48
CA GLN A 583 23.74 24.79 -26.19
C GLN A 583 22.99 23.65 -25.50
N MET A 584 21.66 23.64 -25.60
CA MET A 584 20.82 22.56 -25.07
C MET A 584 21.04 21.24 -25.83
N VAL A 585 21.26 21.25 -27.15
CA VAL A 585 21.62 20.06 -27.93
C VAL A 585 22.94 19.46 -27.47
N GLN A 586 23.94 20.30 -27.16
CA GLN A 586 25.21 19.82 -26.60
C GLN A 586 25.00 19.17 -25.23
N ASP A 587 24.17 19.77 -24.37
CA ASP A 587 23.82 19.19 -23.07
C ASP A 587 23.09 17.85 -23.23
N LEU A 588 22.14 17.74 -24.16
CA LEU A 588 21.43 16.49 -24.44
C LEU A 588 22.40 15.38 -24.87
N ARG A 589 23.37 15.68 -25.76
CA ARG A 589 24.40 14.72 -26.17
C ARG A 589 25.24 14.25 -24.99
N LEU A 590 25.73 15.17 -24.16
CA LEU A 590 26.53 14.84 -22.98
C LEU A 590 25.75 13.97 -21.98
N MET A 591 24.47 14.30 -21.74
CA MET A 591 23.62 13.48 -20.87
C MET A 591 23.32 12.10 -21.46
N ASN A 592 23.07 12.02 -22.77
CA ASN A 592 22.82 10.75 -23.45
C ASN A 592 24.06 9.83 -23.40
N ASP A 593 25.25 10.39 -23.57
CA ASP A 593 26.52 9.67 -23.41
C ASP A 593 26.71 9.18 -21.97
N ALA A 594 26.40 10.02 -20.98
CA ALA A 594 26.48 9.66 -19.57
C ALA A 594 25.53 8.52 -19.21
N VAL A 595 24.31 8.57 -19.73
CA VAL A 595 23.31 7.50 -19.58
C VAL A 595 23.79 6.22 -20.26
N SER A 596 24.30 6.29 -21.47
CA SER A 596 24.79 5.11 -22.21
C SER A 596 25.92 4.40 -21.45
N ARG A 597 26.97 5.14 -21.07
CA ARG A 597 28.12 4.57 -20.33
C ARG A 597 27.69 3.94 -19.00
N THR A 598 26.77 4.58 -18.28
CA THR A 598 26.27 4.06 -17.01
C THR A 598 25.41 2.83 -17.22
N SER A 599 24.58 2.84 -18.25
CA SER A 599 23.75 1.70 -18.60
C SER A 599 24.57 0.48 -18.96
N ASP A 600 25.80 0.63 -19.48
CA ASP A 600 26.68 -0.50 -19.80
C ASP A 600 27.26 -1.18 -18.56
N LEU A 601 27.28 -0.49 -17.42
CA LEU A 601 27.68 -1.04 -16.11
C LEU A 601 26.54 -1.80 -15.42
N LEU A 602 25.30 -1.64 -15.90
CA LEU A 602 24.11 -2.21 -15.29
C LEU A 602 23.56 -3.37 -16.10
N ASP A 603 22.97 -4.32 -15.37
CA ASP A 603 22.35 -5.52 -15.93
C ASP A 603 20.89 -5.67 -15.46
N GLY A 604 20.12 -6.46 -16.21
CA GLY A 604 18.75 -6.86 -15.87
C GLY A 604 17.79 -5.69 -15.61
N GLU A 605 16.93 -5.85 -14.61
CA GLU A 605 15.88 -4.89 -14.27
C GLU A 605 16.43 -3.54 -13.78
N THR A 606 17.63 -3.51 -13.18
CA THR A 606 18.29 -2.26 -12.78
C THR A 606 18.63 -1.40 -13.99
N LYS A 607 19.19 -2.03 -15.05
CA LYS A 607 19.51 -1.36 -16.33
C LYS A 607 18.25 -0.78 -16.96
N GLN A 608 17.18 -1.56 -16.99
CA GLN A 608 15.90 -1.13 -17.54
C GLN A 608 15.34 0.07 -16.78
N GLN A 609 15.25 -0.01 -15.44
CA GLN A 609 14.74 1.09 -14.61
C GLN A 609 15.56 2.36 -14.74
N PHE A 610 16.89 2.22 -14.84
CA PHE A 610 17.76 3.36 -15.08
C PHE A 610 17.47 4.01 -16.44
N ARG A 611 17.42 3.22 -17.53
CA ARG A 611 17.11 3.71 -18.88
C ARG A 611 15.74 4.38 -18.97
N GLU A 612 14.71 3.78 -18.38
CA GLU A 612 13.36 4.36 -18.35
C GLU A 612 13.35 5.69 -17.59
N THR A 613 14.02 5.76 -16.45
CA THR A 613 14.06 6.97 -15.63
C THR A 613 14.86 8.08 -16.30
N SER A 614 16.03 7.77 -16.84
CA SER A 614 16.85 8.73 -17.55
C SER A 614 16.20 9.17 -18.87
N GLY A 615 15.56 8.25 -19.59
CA GLY A 615 14.87 8.52 -20.84
C GLY A 615 13.83 9.62 -20.70
N ARG A 616 13.04 9.61 -19.61
CA ARG A 616 12.06 10.67 -19.32
C ARG A 616 12.69 12.06 -19.19
N TYR A 617 13.86 12.16 -18.57
CA TYR A 617 14.58 13.43 -18.48
C TYR A 617 15.12 13.88 -19.84
N LEU A 618 15.69 12.96 -20.62
CA LEU A 618 16.21 13.24 -21.96
C LEU A 618 15.09 13.66 -22.93
N GLU A 619 13.93 13.00 -22.86
CA GLU A 619 12.73 13.34 -23.62
C GLU A 619 12.21 14.73 -23.23
N THR A 620 12.14 15.03 -21.94
CA THR A 620 11.76 16.38 -21.46
C THR A 620 12.69 17.45 -22.02
N LEU A 621 14.00 17.18 -22.05
CA LEU A 621 14.99 18.10 -22.61
C LEU A 621 14.87 18.22 -24.14
N ALA A 622 14.65 17.12 -24.85
CA ALA A 622 14.43 17.12 -26.31
C ALA A 622 13.22 17.99 -26.68
N ASN A 623 12.09 17.79 -26.00
CA ASN A 623 10.89 18.60 -26.23
C ASN A 623 11.15 20.08 -25.95
N ARG A 624 11.92 20.41 -24.90
CA ARG A 624 12.30 21.80 -24.61
C ARG A 624 13.23 22.38 -25.67
N ILE A 625 14.15 21.60 -26.24
CA ILE A 625 15.02 22.03 -27.35
C ILE A 625 14.19 22.43 -28.56
N ASP A 626 13.18 21.63 -28.92
CA ASP A 626 12.34 21.93 -30.07
C ASP A 626 11.50 23.19 -29.85
N LEU A 627 10.94 23.36 -28.64
CA LEU A 627 10.28 24.61 -28.24
C LEU A 627 11.22 25.81 -28.29
N GLN A 628 12.45 25.66 -27.79
CA GLN A 628 13.45 26.74 -27.81
C GLN A 628 13.83 27.12 -29.25
N ARG A 629 13.95 26.14 -30.15
CA ARG A 629 14.21 26.40 -31.57
C ARG A 629 13.05 27.17 -32.23
N MET A 630 11.81 26.78 -31.93
CA MET A 630 10.62 27.48 -32.41
C MET A 630 10.58 28.93 -31.91
N GLN A 631 10.88 29.16 -30.63
CA GLN A 631 11.00 30.51 -30.06
C GLN A 631 12.11 31.33 -30.71
N GLU A 632 13.29 30.75 -30.94
CA GLU A 632 14.41 31.41 -31.64
C GLU A 632 14.06 31.77 -33.10
N THR A 633 13.17 31.01 -33.75
CA THR A 633 12.63 31.32 -35.07
C THR A 633 11.45 32.30 -35.05
N GLY A 634 11.07 32.83 -33.88
CA GLY A 634 10.01 33.84 -33.73
C GLY A 634 8.59 33.28 -33.61
N VAL A 635 8.41 31.97 -33.42
CA VAL A 635 7.09 31.36 -33.21
C VAL A 635 6.57 31.69 -31.81
N GLN A 636 5.49 32.47 -31.74
CA GLN A 636 4.87 32.89 -30.47
C GLN A 636 3.63 32.06 -30.09
N GLN A 637 3.03 31.34 -31.04
CA GLN A 637 1.88 30.47 -30.83
C GLN A 637 2.11 29.13 -31.54
N LEU A 638 1.78 28.03 -30.86
CA LEU A 638 1.94 26.67 -31.40
C LEU A 638 0.61 26.20 -31.99
N SER A 639 0.61 25.78 -33.25
CA SER A 639 -0.51 25.07 -33.84
C SER A 639 -0.61 23.65 -33.27
N ARG A 640 -1.76 22.99 -33.47
CA ARG A 640 -1.90 21.56 -33.12
C ARG A 640 -0.82 20.69 -33.79
N ALA A 641 -0.51 20.97 -35.05
CA ALA A 641 0.53 20.25 -35.79
C ALA A 641 1.92 20.46 -35.18
N ASP A 642 2.21 21.66 -34.67
CA ASP A 642 3.48 21.95 -33.98
C ASP A 642 3.56 21.19 -32.65
N VAL A 643 2.48 21.11 -31.89
CA VAL A 643 2.43 20.32 -30.64
C VAL A 643 2.58 18.82 -30.93
N GLU A 644 1.92 18.31 -31.97
CA GLU A 644 2.09 16.92 -32.44
C GLU A 644 3.53 16.62 -32.87
N ALA A 645 4.20 17.57 -33.53
CA ALA A 645 5.60 17.43 -33.91
C ALA A 645 6.56 17.37 -32.71
N VAL A 646 6.26 18.09 -31.62
CA VAL A 646 7.14 18.19 -30.44
C VAL A 646 6.91 17.06 -29.43
N VAL A 647 5.66 16.69 -29.14
CA VAL A 647 5.34 15.71 -28.07
C VAL A 647 4.69 14.41 -28.58
N GLY A 648 4.52 14.27 -29.89
CA GLY A 648 4.05 13.06 -30.55
C GLY A 648 2.71 12.57 -30.02
N VAL A 649 2.66 11.29 -29.63
CA VAL A 649 1.46 10.62 -29.10
C VAL A 649 0.87 11.26 -27.83
N ASN A 650 1.60 12.15 -27.15
CA ASN A 650 1.12 12.87 -25.98
C ASN A 650 0.43 14.21 -26.32
N ALA A 651 0.40 14.62 -27.59
CA ALA A 651 -0.11 15.92 -28.01
C ALA A 651 -1.57 16.14 -27.63
N ASP A 652 -2.45 15.17 -27.89
CA ASP A 652 -3.87 15.28 -27.59
C ASP A 652 -4.12 15.54 -26.09
N ARG A 653 -3.41 14.81 -25.22
CA ARG A 653 -3.52 14.99 -23.76
C ARG A 653 -3.02 16.36 -23.31
N LEU A 654 -1.98 16.89 -23.96
CA LEU A 654 -1.39 18.17 -23.60
C LEU A 654 -2.27 19.34 -24.07
N ILE A 655 -2.88 19.20 -25.25
CA ILE A 655 -3.89 20.13 -25.78
C ILE A 655 -5.13 20.15 -24.89
N GLU A 656 -5.65 18.97 -24.52
CA GLU A 656 -6.79 18.84 -23.60
C GLU A 656 -6.48 19.53 -22.26
N ARG A 657 -5.30 19.27 -21.69
CA ARG A 657 -4.89 19.92 -20.44
C ARG A 657 -4.74 21.44 -20.57
N ALA A 658 -4.21 21.93 -21.69
CA ALA A 658 -4.11 23.37 -21.95
C ALA A 658 -5.50 24.01 -22.06
N GLN A 659 -6.46 23.33 -22.70
CA GLN A 659 -7.85 23.77 -22.77
C GLN A 659 -8.50 23.78 -21.38
N GLU A 660 -8.29 22.76 -20.55
CA GLU A 660 -8.77 22.74 -19.16
C GLU A 660 -8.23 23.93 -18.34
N VAL A 661 -6.94 24.25 -18.49
CA VAL A 661 -6.30 25.38 -17.81
C VAL A 661 -6.88 26.70 -18.33
N ARG A 662 -7.01 26.88 -19.64
CA ARG A 662 -7.61 28.08 -20.24
C ARG A 662 -9.04 28.29 -19.76
N ILE A 663 -9.86 27.24 -19.74
CA ILE A 663 -11.24 27.28 -19.22
C ILE A 663 -11.24 27.65 -17.73
N LYS A 664 -10.26 27.17 -16.95
CA LYS A 664 -10.12 27.51 -15.53
C LYS A 664 -9.71 28.98 -15.34
N GLU A 665 -8.77 29.49 -16.13
CA GLU A 665 -8.33 30.89 -16.12
C GLU A 665 -9.43 31.84 -16.57
N GLU A 666 -10.17 31.52 -17.64
CA GLU A 666 -11.34 32.27 -18.10
C GLU A 666 -12.41 32.33 -16.99
N ARG A 667 -12.67 31.23 -16.30
CA ARG A 667 -13.59 31.19 -15.15
C ARG A 667 -13.09 32.05 -13.98
N GLU A 668 -11.80 31.97 -13.66
CA GLU A 668 -11.17 32.77 -12.61
C GLU A 668 -11.23 34.27 -12.93
N ALA A 669 -10.91 34.67 -14.17
CA ALA A 669 -11.03 36.04 -14.66
C ALA A 669 -12.48 36.55 -14.60
N THR A 670 -13.45 35.76 -15.09
CA THR A 670 -14.87 36.13 -15.03
C THR A 670 -15.36 36.26 -13.58
N SER A 671 -14.82 35.48 -12.65
CA SER A 671 -15.15 35.63 -11.23
C SER A 671 -14.51 36.85 -10.57
N VAL A 672 -13.33 37.28 -11.03
CA VAL A 672 -12.68 38.52 -10.58
C VAL A 672 -13.45 39.74 -11.12
N GLU A 673 -13.89 39.72 -12.38
CA GLU A 673 -14.71 40.79 -12.98
C GLU A 673 -16.12 40.91 -12.37
N ARG A 674 -16.67 39.86 -11.75
CA ARG A 674 -17.94 39.92 -11.02
C ARG A 674 -17.78 40.38 -9.56
N LEU A 675 -16.56 40.37 -9.03
CA LEU A 675 -16.24 40.80 -7.66
C LEU A 675 -15.67 42.23 -7.61
N ALA A 676 -15.18 42.73 -8.75
CA ALA A 676 -14.89 44.15 -9.00
C ALA A 676 -16.16 44.88 -9.44
#